data_AF-A0A4Q9Q5W0-F1
#
_entry.id   AF-A0A4Q9Q5W0-F1
#
_cell.length_a   1.000
_cell.length_b   1.000
_cell.length_c   1.000
_cell.angle_alpha   90.00
_cell.angle_beta   90.00
_cell.angle_gamma   90.00
#
_symmetry.space_group_name_H-M   'P 1'
#
loop_
_entity.id
_entity.type
_entity.pdbx_description
1 polymer ?
#
loop_
_entity_poly.entity_id
_entity_poly.type
_entity_poly.pdbx_seq_one_letter_code
_entity_poly.pdbx_strand_id
1 'polypeptide(L)'
;MRWLQPKALNNARICPGFKFVAHPHKPDKTGDTKQSVDMGMYPVDNVPEAANTATYPGVDWSYLELPMECKTSSTEQDPFDEERGGEPVGDKRKDVLGQILSYAELVFQRQQRMFFFMVIFLGDYARIARFDHSGVFATHKFEYKTKNSPLVKFLYGYSRLSAVERGHDPTATRILSTDPLYKNMEERALAEKPEDPHDYVRDLFKHTLKYSRPWWKLEVHEQRKDDAGRDLEPVIHKFAVGAPYFQAPGVAGRFTRGYIALPVNDKGGIDDDATFVFLKDAWRVDHPEIEQEGEILRYLNQRKVPYVPTLVCHGDLGQVTTSQDHWKELHPEVKKVPLKTHSLYRVVVKEVGLPLEAFSDSSFELCQILACCIQAHAKAYKAGIIHRDISAGNMLMYKGKKGQWLGLLNDWELSKKVDNESLEGRQPDRTGTWQYMSAHALNDPYRRIVIQDELESFFHVLLYYAIRFLPHNLQDVCVGKFLTDYFDDYSIYDGYYICGRAKHDAMVNGFIDLRTYHGNQDDKTKNILKFLWPTLPAKSTPTAGSREQSPSPSPRSSPSPPERPSVSSDRDDERQRNHPINEIISELLRWFRAYYALDTHSQTREPQEENVSNESDVLQNLEEFFDEEVDDESESGDDPLDPDSPMAQSEEYNKLRKKLQTHTAILKLFYNTLKLRAWPPNDKGPDKKPEGGFALPKSAVPSDSMRTSSKRRSMDDIPGGNPPRPTKRSRV
;
A
#
# COMPACT_ATOMS: atom_id res chain seq x y z
N MET A 1 29.01 -18.50 -25.12
CA MET A 1 27.60 -18.75 -24.74
C MET A 1 26.88 -19.54 -25.84
N ARG A 2 27.29 -20.79 -26.10
CA ARG A 2 26.72 -21.68 -27.14
C ARG A 2 26.13 -22.97 -26.52
N TRP A 3 25.74 -22.94 -25.26
CA TRP A 3 25.60 -24.18 -24.48
C TRP A 3 24.20 -24.79 -24.54
N LEU A 4 23.14 -23.98 -24.61
CA LEU A 4 21.77 -24.45 -24.75
C LEU A 4 21.26 -24.17 -26.16
N GLN A 5 21.04 -25.25 -26.91
CA GLN A 5 20.52 -25.18 -28.27
C GLN A 5 19.05 -25.59 -28.27
N PRO A 6 18.09 -24.65 -28.32
CA PRO A 6 16.66 -24.97 -28.35
C PRO A 6 16.32 -25.93 -29.49
N LYS A 7 17.03 -25.82 -30.63
CA LYS A 7 16.90 -26.73 -31.78
C LYS A 7 17.13 -28.20 -31.39
N ALA A 8 18.10 -28.50 -30.54
CA ALA A 8 18.36 -29.88 -30.12
C ALA A 8 17.20 -30.45 -29.29
N LEU A 9 16.68 -29.65 -28.33
CA LEU A 9 15.52 -30.03 -27.51
C LEU A 9 14.25 -30.21 -28.36
N ASN A 10 13.99 -29.28 -29.28
CA ASN A 10 12.84 -29.34 -30.18
C ASN A 10 12.93 -30.52 -31.15
N ASN A 11 14.11 -30.82 -31.71
CA ASN A 11 14.32 -31.95 -32.61
C ASN A 11 14.18 -33.30 -31.89
N ALA A 12 14.51 -33.37 -30.60
CA ALA A 12 14.34 -34.57 -29.79
C ALA A 12 12.87 -34.91 -29.50
N ARG A 13 11.94 -33.95 -29.68
CA ARG A 13 10.48 -34.14 -29.52
C ARG A 13 10.06 -34.72 -28.16
N ILE A 14 10.80 -34.42 -27.10
CA ILE A 14 10.55 -34.95 -25.75
C ILE A 14 9.33 -34.29 -25.05
N CYS A 15 9.00 -33.05 -25.44
CA CYS A 15 7.91 -32.26 -24.89
C CYS A 15 6.82 -32.00 -25.95
N PRO A 16 5.89 -32.94 -26.20
CA PRO A 16 4.80 -32.73 -27.15
C PRO A 16 3.94 -31.53 -26.75
N GLY A 17 3.45 -30.75 -27.71
CA GLY A 17 2.64 -29.56 -27.46
C GLY A 17 3.42 -28.31 -27.03
N PHE A 18 4.74 -28.42 -26.85
CA PHE A 18 5.60 -27.30 -26.45
C PHE A 18 6.80 -27.11 -27.37
N LYS A 19 7.34 -25.90 -27.39
CA LYS A 19 8.60 -25.54 -28.06
C LYS A 19 9.50 -24.75 -27.13
N PHE A 20 10.80 -25.02 -27.22
CA PHE A 20 11.85 -24.28 -26.54
C PHE A 20 12.36 -23.15 -27.42
N VAL A 21 12.54 -21.97 -26.82
CA VAL A 21 13.01 -20.75 -27.47
C VAL A 21 14.15 -20.16 -26.66
N ALA A 22 15.25 -19.79 -27.33
CA ALA A 22 16.32 -19.01 -26.71
C ALA A 22 15.99 -17.53 -26.81
N HIS A 23 16.34 -16.77 -25.78
CA HIS A 23 16.13 -15.34 -25.71
C HIS A 23 17.46 -14.59 -25.59
N PRO A 24 17.46 -13.26 -25.78
CA PRO A 24 18.66 -12.45 -25.59
C PRO A 24 19.24 -12.59 -24.18
N HIS A 25 20.55 -12.81 -24.08
CA HIS A 25 21.25 -12.90 -22.79
C HIS A 25 21.23 -11.57 -22.01
N LYS A 26 21.19 -10.44 -22.73
CA LYS A 26 20.95 -9.13 -22.13
C LYS A 26 19.55 -8.69 -22.52
N PRO A 27 18.73 -8.31 -21.53
CA PRO A 27 17.41 -7.79 -21.83
C PRO A 27 17.52 -6.52 -22.68
N ASP A 28 16.54 -6.30 -23.54
CA ASP A 28 16.39 -5.03 -24.20
C ASP A 28 16.18 -3.95 -23.12
N LYS A 29 17.08 -2.96 -23.08
CA LYS A 29 17.01 -1.85 -22.12
C LYS A 29 15.78 -0.98 -22.35
N THR A 30 15.17 -1.06 -23.53
CA THR A 30 13.96 -0.35 -23.92
C THR A 30 12.69 -1.18 -23.72
N GLY A 31 12.80 -2.49 -23.45
CA GLY A 31 11.65 -3.36 -23.23
C GLY A 31 10.97 -3.14 -21.89
N ASP A 32 9.65 -3.35 -21.84
CA ASP A 32 8.79 -3.05 -20.68
C ASP A 32 9.26 -3.66 -19.36
N THR A 33 9.85 -4.86 -19.38
CA THR A 33 10.28 -5.57 -18.17
C THR A 33 11.77 -5.39 -17.88
N LYS A 34 12.58 -5.07 -18.90
CA LYS A 34 14.05 -5.06 -18.82
C LYS A 34 14.63 -6.35 -18.22
N GLN A 35 13.95 -7.49 -18.38
CA GLN A 35 14.34 -8.83 -17.90
C GLN A 35 14.29 -9.84 -19.04
N SER A 36 15.19 -10.82 -19.03
CA SER A 36 15.25 -11.88 -20.04
C SER A 36 15.86 -13.14 -19.44
N VAL A 37 15.11 -14.24 -19.46
CA VAL A 37 15.62 -15.58 -19.16
C VAL A 37 16.43 -16.07 -20.35
N ASP A 38 17.42 -16.94 -20.16
CA ASP A 38 18.23 -17.42 -21.31
C ASP A 38 17.42 -18.31 -22.27
N MET A 39 16.46 -19.08 -21.75
CA MET A 39 15.56 -19.94 -22.54
C MET A 39 14.19 -20.07 -21.88
N GLY A 40 13.15 -20.24 -22.70
CA GLY A 40 11.79 -20.51 -22.23
C GLY A 40 11.13 -21.67 -22.99
N MET A 41 10.25 -22.39 -22.31
CA MET A 41 9.31 -23.32 -22.93
C MET A 41 7.94 -22.66 -23.10
N TYR A 42 7.35 -22.79 -24.29
CA TYR A 42 6.07 -22.17 -24.66
C TYR A 42 5.13 -23.19 -25.31
N PRO A 43 3.81 -23.04 -25.18
CA PRO A 43 2.84 -23.76 -26.01
C PRO A 43 3.13 -23.53 -27.50
N VAL A 44 2.93 -24.56 -28.33
CA VAL A 44 3.24 -24.49 -29.78
C VAL A 44 2.52 -23.36 -30.52
N ASP A 45 1.33 -22.98 -30.06
CA ASP A 45 0.49 -21.95 -30.69
C ASP A 45 0.78 -20.54 -30.17
N ASN A 46 1.67 -20.42 -29.16
CA ASN A 46 1.99 -19.14 -28.50
C ASN A 46 3.51 -18.94 -28.38
N VAL A 47 4.26 -19.45 -29.36
CA VAL A 47 5.70 -19.25 -29.42
C VAL A 47 6.00 -17.80 -29.82
N PRO A 48 6.84 -17.07 -29.06
CA PRO A 48 7.19 -15.71 -29.41
C PRO A 48 8.03 -15.64 -30.68
N GLU A 49 7.72 -14.69 -31.54
CA GLU A 49 8.44 -14.44 -32.79
C GLU A 49 9.45 -13.30 -32.64
N ALA A 50 10.55 -13.39 -33.38
CA ALA A 50 11.58 -12.35 -33.35
C ALA A 50 11.12 -11.14 -34.15
N ALA A 51 11.11 -9.97 -33.53
CA ALA A 51 10.82 -8.73 -34.23
C ALA A 51 11.97 -8.35 -35.16
N ASN A 52 11.65 -8.01 -36.42
CA ASN A 52 12.58 -7.43 -37.38
C ASN A 52 13.88 -8.24 -37.58
N THR A 53 15.04 -7.58 -37.43
CA THR A 53 16.40 -8.11 -37.60
C THR A 53 16.98 -8.76 -36.35
N ALA A 54 16.18 -8.92 -35.28
CA ALA A 54 16.66 -9.48 -34.02
C ALA A 54 16.96 -10.98 -34.15
N THR A 55 18.13 -11.40 -33.64
CA THR A 55 18.54 -12.81 -33.66
C THR A 55 17.68 -13.69 -32.75
N TYR A 56 17.11 -13.12 -31.69
CA TYR A 56 16.28 -13.82 -30.71
C TYR A 56 15.01 -13.02 -30.39
N PRO A 57 13.87 -13.69 -30.19
CA PRO A 57 12.64 -13.03 -29.74
C PRO A 57 12.75 -12.55 -28.29
N GLY A 58 12.01 -11.48 -27.96
CA GLY A 58 11.79 -11.10 -26.57
C GLY A 58 11.02 -12.18 -25.79
N VAL A 59 11.10 -12.13 -24.46
CA VAL A 59 10.37 -13.06 -23.59
C VAL A 59 8.90 -12.65 -23.53
N ASP A 60 7.98 -13.57 -23.90
CA ASP A 60 6.55 -13.40 -23.64
C ASP A 60 6.18 -14.05 -22.30
N TRP A 61 6.23 -13.25 -21.25
CA TRP A 61 5.90 -13.68 -19.89
C TRP A 61 4.47 -14.18 -19.73
N SER A 62 3.56 -13.92 -20.67
CA SER A 62 2.15 -14.31 -20.60
C SER A 62 1.91 -15.77 -21.03
N TYR A 63 2.86 -16.38 -21.72
CA TYR A 63 2.79 -17.77 -22.21
C TYR A 63 4.01 -18.62 -21.82
N LEU A 64 4.95 -18.05 -21.05
CA LEU A 64 6.14 -18.74 -20.58
C LEU A 64 5.77 -19.82 -19.55
N GLU A 65 5.85 -21.09 -19.95
CA GLU A 65 5.46 -22.25 -19.12
C GLU A 65 6.60 -22.78 -18.25
N LEU A 66 7.84 -22.68 -18.73
CA LEU A 66 9.03 -23.14 -17.99
C LEU A 66 10.22 -22.24 -18.31
N PRO A 67 10.51 -21.25 -17.46
CA PRO A 67 11.72 -20.44 -17.57
C PRO A 67 12.98 -21.26 -17.29
N MET A 68 14.06 -20.95 -18.02
CA MET A 68 15.36 -21.60 -17.87
C MET A 68 16.48 -20.56 -17.85
N GLU A 69 17.30 -20.60 -16.80
CA GLU A 69 18.38 -19.64 -16.57
C GLU A 69 19.73 -20.34 -16.51
N CYS A 70 20.76 -19.74 -17.11
CA CYS A 70 22.09 -20.33 -17.21
C CYS A 70 23.12 -19.55 -16.40
N LYS A 71 23.83 -20.25 -15.52
CA LYS A 71 24.98 -19.72 -14.77
C LYS A 71 26.22 -20.52 -15.10
N THR A 72 27.34 -19.81 -15.13
CA THR A 72 28.64 -20.36 -15.52
C THR A 72 29.35 -21.08 -14.38
N SER A 73 29.10 -20.67 -13.13
CA SER A 73 29.65 -21.31 -11.94
C SER A 73 28.62 -22.22 -11.28
N SER A 74 29.04 -23.42 -10.87
CA SER A 74 28.21 -24.39 -10.19
C SER A 74 28.08 -24.19 -8.68
N THR A 75 28.79 -23.20 -8.12
CA THR A 75 28.88 -22.95 -6.67
C THR A 75 28.65 -21.48 -6.33
N GLU A 76 29.43 -20.56 -6.92
CA GLU A 76 29.36 -19.12 -6.61
C GLU A 76 28.06 -18.46 -7.09
N GLN A 77 27.41 -19.06 -8.08
CA GLN A 77 26.18 -18.56 -8.70
C GLN A 77 24.98 -19.47 -8.42
N ASP A 78 25.13 -20.46 -7.55
CA ASP A 78 24.03 -21.29 -7.08
C ASP A 78 23.44 -20.65 -5.80
N PRO A 79 22.22 -20.09 -5.86
CA PRO A 79 21.61 -19.45 -4.70
C PRO A 79 21.18 -20.45 -3.61
N PHE A 80 21.21 -21.75 -3.88
CA PHE A 80 20.77 -22.82 -2.99
C PHE A 80 21.92 -23.73 -2.52
N ASP A 81 23.17 -23.29 -2.66
CA ASP A 81 24.39 -24.05 -2.32
C ASP A 81 24.96 -23.63 -0.96
N GLU A 82 24.09 -23.58 0.05
CA GLU A 82 24.40 -23.31 1.46
C GLU A 82 23.65 -24.31 2.35
N GLU A 83 24.33 -24.84 3.38
CA GLU A 83 23.73 -25.81 4.32
C GLU A 83 22.72 -25.16 5.28
N ARG A 84 22.79 -23.83 5.44
CA ARG A 84 21.81 -23.07 6.22
C ARG A 84 20.65 -22.70 5.31
N GLY A 85 19.44 -23.15 5.65
CA GLY A 85 18.22 -22.66 4.99
C GLY A 85 18.07 -21.14 5.17
N GLY A 86 17.45 -20.49 4.17
CA GLY A 86 17.20 -19.04 4.16
C GLY A 86 17.89 -18.31 3.02
N GLU A 87 18.02 -16.98 3.15
CA GLU A 87 18.72 -16.16 2.15
C GLU A 87 20.21 -16.50 2.07
N PRO A 88 20.78 -16.59 0.86
CA PRO A 88 22.20 -16.88 0.71
C PRO A 88 23.05 -15.76 1.31
N VAL A 89 24.20 -16.07 1.88
CA VAL A 89 25.09 -15.06 2.48
C VAL A 89 25.95 -14.35 1.43
N GLY A 90 26.45 -15.10 0.44
CA GLY A 90 27.36 -14.59 -0.59
C GLY A 90 26.72 -13.59 -1.55
N ASP A 91 27.39 -12.47 -1.84
CA ASP A 91 26.84 -11.39 -2.67
C ASP A 91 26.43 -11.88 -4.08
N LYS A 92 27.27 -12.68 -4.76
CA LYS A 92 26.93 -13.26 -6.08
C LYS A 92 25.68 -14.14 -6.03
N ARG A 93 25.48 -14.88 -4.95
CA ARG A 93 24.31 -15.76 -4.75
C ARG A 93 23.05 -14.94 -4.47
N LYS A 94 23.16 -13.86 -3.69
CA LYS A 94 22.08 -12.90 -3.48
C LYS A 94 21.64 -12.23 -4.78
N ASP A 95 22.60 -11.83 -5.61
CA ASP A 95 22.32 -11.22 -6.91
C ASP A 95 21.57 -12.20 -7.82
N VAL A 96 21.99 -13.46 -7.87
CA VAL A 96 21.31 -14.52 -8.64
C VAL A 96 19.92 -14.82 -8.09
N LEU A 97 19.76 -14.93 -6.77
CA LEU A 97 18.45 -15.14 -6.16
C LEU A 97 17.50 -13.97 -6.48
N GLY A 98 17.97 -12.72 -6.34
CA GLY A 98 17.18 -11.54 -6.69
C GLY A 98 16.75 -11.52 -8.16
N GLN A 99 17.62 -11.94 -9.06
CA GLN A 99 17.29 -12.08 -10.48
C GLN A 99 16.21 -13.16 -10.71
N ILE A 100 16.38 -14.35 -10.13
CA ILE A 100 15.42 -15.46 -10.25
C ILE A 100 14.05 -15.08 -9.67
N LEU A 101 14.02 -14.41 -8.52
CA LEU A 101 12.78 -13.91 -7.92
C LEU A 101 12.12 -12.84 -8.78
N SER A 102 12.89 -11.99 -9.46
CA SER A 102 12.31 -11.01 -10.41
C SER A 102 11.63 -11.69 -11.60
N TYR A 103 12.15 -12.82 -12.07
CA TYR A 103 11.49 -13.61 -13.12
C TYR A 103 10.22 -14.29 -12.61
N ALA A 104 10.28 -14.84 -11.39
CA ALA A 104 9.11 -15.43 -10.74
C ALA A 104 7.98 -14.43 -10.57
N GLU A 105 8.31 -13.23 -10.09
CA GLU A 105 7.38 -12.11 -9.98
C GLU A 105 6.75 -11.77 -11.33
N LEU A 106 7.53 -11.67 -12.42
CA LEU A 106 6.99 -11.41 -13.75
C LEU A 106 6.04 -12.50 -14.26
N VAL A 107 6.31 -13.77 -13.97
CA VAL A 107 5.39 -14.88 -14.30
C VAL A 107 4.07 -14.71 -13.54
N PHE A 108 4.10 -14.52 -12.22
CA PHE A 108 2.90 -14.30 -11.42
C PHE A 108 2.16 -13.00 -11.79
N GLN A 109 2.87 -11.97 -12.26
CA GLN A 109 2.26 -10.71 -12.72
C GLN A 109 1.54 -10.84 -14.06
N ARG A 110 1.94 -11.81 -14.90
CA ARG A 110 1.47 -11.95 -16.27
C ARG A 110 0.56 -13.16 -16.44
N GLN A 111 0.51 -14.05 -15.47
CA GLN A 111 -0.27 -15.28 -15.51
C GLN A 111 -1.02 -15.52 -14.18
N GLN A 112 -2.09 -16.30 -14.25
CA GLN A 112 -2.86 -16.74 -13.09
C GLN A 112 -2.31 -18.09 -12.64
N ARG A 113 -1.36 -18.06 -11.70
CA ARG A 113 -0.56 -19.24 -11.31
C ARG A 113 -0.68 -19.48 -9.80
N MET A 114 -0.90 -20.75 -9.44
CA MET A 114 -0.78 -21.27 -8.07
C MET A 114 0.69 -21.52 -7.71
N PHE A 115 1.44 -22.00 -8.69
CA PHE A 115 2.87 -22.25 -8.61
C PHE A 115 3.47 -22.35 -10.01
N PHE A 116 4.79 -22.34 -10.12
CA PHE A 116 5.48 -22.72 -11.35
C PHE A 116 6.88 -23.26 -11.06
N PHE A 117 7.51 -23.85 -12.08
CA PHE A 117 8.87 -24.36 -12.00
C PHE A 117 9.84 -23.54 -12.83
N MET A 118 11.11 -23.53 -12.44
CA MET A 118 12.22 -22.97 -13.20
C MET A 118 13.38 -23.97 -13.23
N VAL A 119 14.05 -24.09 -14.39
CA VAL A 119 15.29 -24.86 -14.48
C VAL A 119 16.48 -23.92 -14.40
N ILE A 120 17.41 -24.18 -13.49
CA ILE A 120 18.62 -23.38 -13.31
C ILE A 120 19.80 -24.27 -13.69
N PHE A 121 20.49 -23.91 -14.79
CA PHE A 121 21.71 -24.57 -15.21
C PHE A 121 22.92 -23.93 -14.52
N LEU A 122 23.80 -24.78 -13.99
CA LEU A 122 24.92 -24.46 -13.11
C LEU A 122 26.17 -25.18 -13.65
N GLY A 123 26.73 -24.70 -14.75
CA GLY A 123 27.80 -25.39 -15.48
C GLY A 123 27.34 -26.76 -16.01
N ASP A 124 27.89 -27.84 -15.45
CA ASP A 124 27.55 -29.24 -15.78
C ASP A 124 26.38 -29.80 -14.94
N TYR A 125 25.88 -28.99 -14.00
CA TYR A 125 24.79 -29.34 -13.09
C TYR A 125 23.53 -28.55 -13.38
N ALA A 126 22.41 -29.00 -12.82
CA ALA A 126 21.15 -28.28 -12.85
C ALA A 126 20.41 -28.40 -11.51
N ARG A 127 19.49 -27.47 -11.29
CA ARG A 127 18.43 -27.55 -10.28
C ARG A 127 17.07 -27.29 -10.92
N ILE A 128 16.04 -27.88 -10.34
CA ILE A 128 14.65 -27.53 -10.63
C ILE A 128 14.12 -26.84 -9.37
N ALA A 129 13.68 -25.60 -9.52
CA ALA A 129 13.09 -24.81 -8.44
C ALA A 129 11.58 -24.70 -8.65
N ARG A 130 10.77 -24.94 -7.60
CA ARG A 130 9.34 -24.64 -7.59
C ARG A 130 9.11 -23.39 -6.75
N PHE A 131 8.29 -22.48 -7.28
CA PHE A 131 7.87 -21.25 -6.62
C PHE A 131 6.37 -21.33 -6.37
N ASP A 132 5.95 -21.05 -5.15
CA ASP A 132 4.58 -20.69 -4.81
C ASP A 132 4.57 -19.45 -3.90
N HIS A 133 3.38 -19.04 -3.47
CA HIS A 133 3.23 -17.84 -2.62
C HIS A 133 3.65 -18.05 -1.16
N SER A 134 4.01 -19.27 -0.77
CA SER A 134 4.58 -19.55 0.56
C SER A 134 6.11 -19.50 0.54
N GLY A 135 6.73 -19.98 -0.55
CA GLY A 135 8.19 -19.93 -0.69
C GLY A 135 8.72 -20.58 -1.96
N VAL A 136 10.03 -20.85 -1.94
CA VAL A 136 10.75 -21.55 -3.00
C VAL A 136 11.42 -22.79 -2.42
N PHE A 137 11.33 -23.90 -3.15
CA PHE A 137 12.16 -25.07 -2.90
C PHE A 137 12.84 -25.53 -4.18
N ALA A 138 14.04 -26.08 -4.05
CA ALA A 138 14.82 -26.54 -5.18
C ALA A 138 15.35 -27.94 -4.92
N THR A 139 15.46 -28.74 -5.99
CA THR A 139 16.13 -30.04 -5.92
C THR A 139 17.56 -29.88 -5.42
N HIS A 140 18.13 -30.94 -4.84
CA HIS A 140 19.60 -31.07 -4.77
C HIS A 140 20.19 -30.90 -6.18
N LYS A 141 21.40 -30.34 -6.22
CA LYS A 141 22.15 -30.14 -7.47
C LYS A 141 22.45 -31.49 -8.11
N PHE A 142 22.16 -31.66 -9.40
CA PHE A 142 22.36 -32.92 -10.13
C PHE A 142 23.04 -32.72 -11.48
N GLU A 143 23.81 -33.69 -11.95
CA GLU A 143 24.43 -33.67 -13.28
C GLU A 143 23.40 -33.96 -14.38
N TYR A 144 23.21 -33.03 -15.31
CA TYR A 144 22.18 -33.18 -16.35
C TYR A 144 22.68 -33.85 -17.64
N LYS A 145 24.00 -34.04 -17.80
CA LYS A 145 24.64 -34.58 -19.01
C LYS A 145 24.70 -36.13 -19.04
N THR A 146 23.96 -36.80 -18.17
CA THR A 146 23.99 -38.27 -18.01
C THR A 146 22.85 -38.97 -18.77
N LYS A 147 23.05 -40.25 -19.12
CA LYS A 147 22.11 -41.05 -19.94
C LYS A 147 20.70 -41.25 -19.31
N ASN A 148 20.55 -40.96 -18.01
CA ASN A 148 19.29 -41.04 -17.26
C ASN A 148 19.00 -39.76 -16.44
N SER A 149 19.45 -38.63 -16.97
CA SER A 149 19.36 -37.31 -16.33
C SER A 149 17.96 -37.02 -15.76
N PRO A 150 17.84 -36.60 -14.48
CA PRO A 150 16.58 -36.16 -13.88
C PRO A 150 15.89 -35.07 -14.71
N LEU A 151 16.65 -34.22 -15.40
CA LEU A 151 16.09 -33.15 -16.25
C LEU A 151 15.24 -33.71 -17.38
N VAL A 152 15.68 -34.76 -18.07
CA VAL A 152 14.92 -35.34 -19.20
C VAL A 152 13.61 -35.94 -18.71
N LYS A 153 13.67 -36.65 -17.57
CA LYS A 153 12.47 -37.22 -16.92
C LYS A 153 11.49 -36.12 -16.51
N PHE A 154 12.00 -35.04 -15.91
CA PHE A 154 11.19 -33.88 -15.54
C PHE A 154 10.52 -33.24 -16.75
N LEU A 155 11.27 -32.90 -17.80
CA LEU A 155 10.72 -32.26 -19.00
C LEU A 155 9.65 -33.14 -19.69
N TYR A 156 9.92 -34.44 -19.79
CA TYR A 156 8.97 -35.41 -20.32
C TYR A 156 7.69 -35.50 -19.49
N GLY A 157 7.79 -35.52 -18.16
CA GLY A 157 6.65 -35.53 -17.26
C GLY A 157 5.88 -34.21 -17.27
N TYR A 158 6.58 -33.09 -17.13
CA TYR A 158 6.01 -31.74 -17.08
C TYR A 158 5.18 -31.40 -18.32
N SER A 159 5.65 -31.79 -19.51
CA SER A 159 4.90 -31.59 -20.76
C SER A 159 3.62 -32.42 -20.89
N ARG A 160 3.40 -33.40 -20.01
CA ARG A 160 2.21 -34.27 -19.99
C ARG A 160 1.24 -33.95 -18.87
N LEU A 161 1.64 -33.10 -17.93
CA LEU A 161 0.75 -32.57 -16.91
C LEU A 161 -0.33 -31.72 -17.57
N SER A 162 -1.53 -31.70 -16.99
CA SER A 162 -2.57 -30.73 -17.32
C SER A 162 -2.11 -29.30 -16.96
N ALA A 163 -2.84 -28.28 -17.43
CA ALA A 163 -2.54 -26.89 -17.08
C ALA A 163 -2.58 -26.66 -15.55
N VAL A 164 -3.55 -27.27 -14.86
CA VAL A 164 -3.70 -27.18 -13.40
C VAL A 164 -2.53 -27.84 -12.68
N GLU A 165 -2.12 -29.04 -13.10
CA GLU A 165 -0.96 -29.73 -12.52
C GLU A 165 0.37 -29.03 -12.84
N ARG A 166 0.43 -28.26 -13.93
CA ARG A 166 1.57 -27.35 -14.17
C ARG A 166 1.52 -26.13 -13.27
N GLY A 167 0.39 -25.80 -12.66
CA GLY A 167 0.22 -24.72 -11.69
C GLY A 167 -0.62 -23.54 -12.18
N HIS A 168 -1.36 -23.67 -13.29
CA HIS A 168 -2.34 -22.66 -13.71
C HIS A 168 -3.61 -22.71 -12.84
N ASP A 169 -4.12 -21.55 -12.45
CA ASP A 169 -5.36 -21.43 -11.69
C ASP A 169 -6.57 -21.86 -12.54
N PRO A 170 -7.32 -22.91 -12.14
CA PRO A 170 -8.48 -23.39 -12.88
C PRO A 170 -9.67 -22.40 -12.87
N THR A 171 -9.69 -21.46 -11.93
CA THR A 171 -10.76 -20.46 -11.76
C THR A 171 -10.50 -19.17 -12.57
N ALA A 172 -9.47 -19.19 -13.42
CA ALA A 172 -9.11 -18.07 -14.28
C ALA A 172 -9.00 -18.51 -15.74
N THR A 173 -9.81 -17.91 -16.61
CA THR A 173 -9.79 -18.17 -18.06
C THR A 173 -9.32 -16.94 -18.80
N ARG A 174 -8.37 -17.09 -19.73
CA ARG A 174 -7.89 -15.96 -20.54
C ARG A 174 -8.96 -15.51 -21.53
N ILE A 175 -9.20 -14.20 -21.61
CA ILE A 175 -10.06 -13.58 -22.63
C ILE A 175 -9.19 -13.25 -23.83
N LEU A 176 -9.44 -13.92 -24.96
CA LEU A 176 -8.72 -13.71 -26.21
C LEU A 176 -9.48 -12.72 -27.10
N SER A 177 -8.82 -12.11 -28.09
CA SER A 177 -9.45 -11.18 -29.03
C SER A 177 -10.56 -11.81 -29.88
N THR A 178 -10.62 -13.14 -29.95
CA THR A 178 -11.68 -13.90 -30.61
C THR A 178 -12.89 -14.15 -29.71
N ASP A 179 -12.80 -13.87 -28.41
CA ASP A 179 -13.91 -14.00 -27.47
C ASP A 179 -14.85 -12.78 -27.61
N PRO A 180 -16.18 -12.96 -27.78
CA PRO A 180 -17.13 -11.86 -27.80
C PRO A 180 -17.01 -10.92 -26.59
N LEU A 181 -16.63 -11.44 -25.42
CA LEU A 181 -16.44 -10.66 -24.20
C LEU A 181 -15.35 -9.59 -24.36
N TYR A 182 -14.34 -9.85 -25.19
CA TYR A 182 -13.27 -8.91 -25.50
C TYR A 182 -13.82 -7.60 -26.07
N LYS A 183 -14.68 -7.70 -27.10
CA LYS A 183 -15.32 -6.56 -27.74
C LYS A 183 -16.28 -5.85 -26.79
N ASN A 184 -17.04 -6.60 -25.98
CA ASN A 184 -17.92 -6.01 -24.98
C ASN A 184 -17.15 -5.17 -23.96
N MET A 185 -15.98 -5.63 -23.50
CA MET A 185 -15.12 -4.85 -22.60
C MET A 185 -14.64 -3.55 -23.25
N GLU A 186 -14.21 -3.59 -24.51
CA GLU A 186 -13.80 -2.39 -25.26
C GLU A 186 -14.97 -1.41 -25.41
N GLU A 187 -16.15 -1.89 -25.80
CA GLU A 187 -17.36 -1.06 -25.94
C GLU A 187 -17.73 -0.40 -24.61
N ARG A 188 -17.68 -1.15 -23.50
CA ARG A 188 -17.92 -0.60 -22.15
C ARG A 188 -16.88 0.41 -21.72
N ALA A 189 -15.62 0.27 -22.14
CA ALA A 189 -14.57 1.26 -21.87
C ALA A 189 -14.73 2.56 -22.68
N LEU A 190 -15.34 2.48 -23.87
CA LEU A 190 -15.58 3.60 -24.78
C LEU A 190 -16.95 4.30 -24.60
N ALA A 191 -17.87 3.69 -23.86
CA ALA A 191 -19.20 4.24 -23.60
C ALA A 191 -19.19 5.36 -22.55
N GLU A 192 -18.62 6.51 -22.91
CA GLU A 192 -18.50 7.69 -22.04
C GLU A 192 -19.87 8.21 -21.58
N LYS A 193 -19.97 8.52 -20.29
CA LYS A 193 -21.17 9.11 -19.66
C LYS A 193 -20.77 10.31 -18.81
N PRO A 194 -20.44 11.47 -19.43
CA PRO A 194 -19.93 12.64 -18.69
C PRO A 194 -20.86 13.15 -17.58
N GLU A 195 -22.15 12.85 -17.68
CA GLU A 195 -23.17 13.15 -16.67
C GLU A 195 -23.15 12.23 -15.44
N ASP A 196 -22.55 11.04 -15.53
CA ASP A 196 -22.41 10.12 -14.41
C ASP A 196 -21.20 10.52 -13.55
N PRO A 197 -21.41 10.91 -12.27
CA PRO A 197 -20.29 11.22 -11.38
C PRO A 197 -19.32 10.04 -11.17
N HIS A 198 -19.70 8.81 -11.51
CA HIS A 198 -18.85 7.62 -11.42
C HIS A 198 -18.13 7.29 -12.74
N ASP A 199 -18.25 8.10 -13.80
CA ASP A 199 -17.59 7.83 -15.10
C ASP A 199 -16.06 7.78 -14.99
N TYR A 200 -15.47 8.35 -13.93
CA TYR A 200 -14.05 8.16 -13.61
C TYR A 200 -13.67 6.68 -13.50
N VAL A 201 -14.57 5.80 -13.02
CA VAL A 201 -14.33 4.35 -12.91
C VAL A 201 -14.21 3.70 -14.28
N ARG A 202 -15.02 4.14 -15.26
CA ARG A 202 -14.89 3.70 -16.65
C ARG A 202 -13.54 4.13 -17.22
N ASP A 203 -13.11 5.35 -16.95
CA ASP A 203 -11.78 5.80 -17.37
C ASP A 203 -10.68 4.96 -16.76
N LEU A 204 -10.74 4.65 -15.46
CA LEU A 204 -9.78 3.74 -14.84
C LEU A 204 -9.81 2.36 -15.53
N PHE A 205 -10.99 1.79 -15.79
CA PHE A 205 -11.14 0.53 -16.51
C PHE A 205 -10.51 0.58 -17.90
N LYS A 206 -10.76 1.65 -18.67
CA LYS A 206 -10.15 1.88 -19.99
C LYS A 206 -8.61 1.86 -19.91
N HIS A 207 -8.01 2.43 -18.86
CA HIS A 207 -6.57 2.38 -18.64
C HIS A 207 -6.04 0.96 -18.30
N THR A 208 -6.90 0.05 -17.80
CA THR A 208 -6.52 -1.35 -17.56
C THR A 208 -6.51 -2.21 -18.81
N LEU A 209 -7.20 -1.80 -19.89
CA LEU A 209 -7.30 -2.54 -21.16
C LEU A 209 -6.04 -2.38 -22.03
N LYS A 210 -4.89 -2.74 -21.48
CA LYS A 210 -3.59 -2.69 -22.18
C LYS A 210 -3.43 -3.95 -23.04
N TYR A 211 -3.33 -3.81 -24.36
CA TYR A 211 -3.14 -4.94 -25.28
C TYR A 211 -1.89 -5.78 -25.02
N SER A 212 -0.86 -5.20 -24.39
CA SER A 212 0.36 -5.92 -23.98
C SER A 212 0.20 -6.75 -22.70
N ARG A 213 -0.98 -6.72 -22.07
CA ARG A 213 -1.31 -7.45 -20.83
C ARG A 213 -2.50 -8.39 -21.10
N PRO A 214 -2.49 -9.62 -20.56
CA PRO A 214 -3.61 -10.53 -20.73
C PRO A 214 -4.83 -10.07 -19.95
N TRP A 215 -6.01 -10.28 -20.52
CA TRP A 215 -7.31 -10.08 -19.88
C TRP A 215 -7.86 -11.41 -19.42
N TRP A 216 -8.64 -11.40 -18.35
CA TRP A 216 -9.07 -12.61 -17.67
C TRP A 216 -10.56 -12.57 -17.34
N LYS A 217 -11.19 -13.74 -17.42
CA LYS A 217 -12.43 -14.05 -16.76
C LYS A 217 -12.08 -14.78 -15.46
N LEU A 218 -12.37 -14.16 -14.33
CA LEU A 218 -12.08 -14.68 -13.00
C LEU A 218 -13.38 -15.16 -12.34
N GLU A 219 -13.32 -16.31 -11.69
CA GLU A 219 -14.44 -16.85 -10.92
C GLU A 219 -14.30 -16.52 -9.43
N VAL A 220 -15.43 -16.29 -8.77
CA VAL A 220 -15.52 -16.15 -7.31
C VAL A 220 -16.56 -17.16 -6.83
N HIS A 221 -16.14 -18.08 -5.97
CA HIS A 221 -16.99 -19.17 -5.49
C HIS A 221 -17.55 -18.78 -4.12
N GLU A 222 -18.81 -18.38 -4.08
CA GLU A 222 -19.48 -17.95 -2.86
C GLU A 222 -20.07 -19.17 -2.13
N GLN A 223 -19.47 -19.52 -0.99
CA GLN A 223 -19.99 -20.57 -0.13
C GLN A 223 -21.27 -20.11 0.56
N ARG A 224 -22.36 -20.86 0.36
CA ARG A 224 -23.66 -20.60 1.03
C ARG A 224 -23.94 -21.68 2.06
N LYS A 225 -24.74 -21.30 3.06
CA LYS A 225 -25.25 -22.22 4.08
C LYS A 225 -26.77 -22.21 4.06
N ASP A 226 -27.38 -23.35 4.35
CA ASP A 226 -28.81 -23.44 4.58
C ASP A 226 -29.20 -22.96 5.99
N ASP A 227 -30.50 -22.92 6.28
CA ASP A 227 -31.03 -22.51 7.59
C ASP A 227 -30.54 -23.40 8.75
N ALA A 228 -30.09 -24.62 8.45
CA ALA A 228 -29.51 -25.56 9.41
C ALA A 228 -27.98 -25.41 9.54
N GLY A 229 -27.37 -24.45 8.84
CA GLY A 229 -25.94 -24.17 8.86
C GLY A 229 -25.10 -25.15 8.03
N ARG A 230 -25.70 -25.97 7.18
CA ARG A 230 -25.01 -26.92 6.30
C ARG A 230 -24.55 -26.23 5.02
N ASP A 231 -23.36 -26.60 4.57
CA ASP A 231 -22.80 -26.07 3.33
C ASP A 231 -23.62 -26.52 2.11
N LEU A 232 -24.01 -25.56 1.29
CA LEU A 232 -24.63 -25.77 -0.02
C LEU A 232 -23.57 -25.74 -1.11
N GLU A 233 -23.93 -26.17 -2.32
CA GLU A 233 -23.05 -26.00 -3.49
C GLU A 233 -22.69 -24.51 -3.68
N PRO A 234 -21.40 -24.17 -3.86
CA PRO A 234 -20.97 -22.80 -4.05
C PRO A 234 -21.63 -22.15 -5.27
N VAL A 235 -22.02 -20.89 -5.13
CA VAL A 235 -22.48 -20.09 -6.26
C VAL A 235 -21.27 -19.47 -6.95
N ILE A 236 -21.12 -19.74 -8.24
CA ILE A 236 -19.99 -19.27 -9.05
C ILE A 236 -20.37 -17.95 -9.72
N HIS A 237 -19.74 -16.86 -9.27
CA HIS A 237 -19.83 -15.55 -9.91
C HIS A 237 -18.66 -15.36 -10.86
N LYS A 238 -18.86 -14.72 -12.02
CA LYS A 238 -17.83 -14.53 -13.06
C LYS A 238 -17.61 -13.06 -13.34
N PHE A 239 -16.35 -12.67 -13.52
CA PHE A 239 -15.96 -11.27 -13.72
C PHE A 239 -14.93 -11.14 -14.84
N ALA A 240 -15.14 -10.19 -15.75
CA ALA A 240 -14.21 -9.83 -16.81
C ALA A 240 -13.29 -8.70 -16.34
N VAL A 241 -11.98 -8.89 -16.46
CA VAL A 241 -10.96 -7.95 -15.98
C VAL A 241 -9.84 -7.73 -17.00
N GLY A 242 -9.34 -6.50 -17.08
CA GLY A 242 -8.14 -6.15 -17.83
C GLY A 242 -6.86 -6.47 -17.04
N ALA A 243 -5.82 -5.65 -17.23
CA ALA A 243 -4.65 -5.68 -16.37
C ALA A 243 -5.03 -5.27 -14.93
N PRO A 244 -4.31 -5.75 -13.89
CA PRO A 244 -4.52 -5.26 -12.53
C PRO A 244 -4.37 -3.73 -12.48
N TYR A 245 -5.34 -3.06 -11.85
CA TYR A 245 -5.24 -1.64 -11.52
C TYR A 245 -4.21 -1.40 -10.41
N PHE A 246 -4.19 -2.33 -9.44
CA PHE A 246 -3.20 -2.38 -8.37
C PHE A 246 -2.56 -3.77 -8.32
N GLN A 247 -1.27 -3.83 -7.99
CA GLN A 247 -0.58 -5.09 -7.76
C GLN A 247 0.55 -4.92 -6.73
N ALA A 248 0.49 -5.71 -5.66
CA ALA A 248 1.54 -5.79 -4.66
C ALA A 248 2.79 -6.47 -5.25
N PRO A 249 4.01 -5.95 -4.98
CA PRO A 249 5.25 -6.56 -5.45
C PRO A 249 5.62 -7.81 -4.64
N GLY A 250 6.54 -8.60 -5.19
CA GLY A 250 7.11 -9.78 -4.52
C GLY A 250 6.59 -11.11 -5.07
N VAL A 251 7.08 -12.20 -4.49
CA VAL A 251 6.78 -13.58 -4.92
C VAL A 251 6.03 -14.33 -3.82
N ALA A 252 6.62 -14.37 -2.62
CA ALA A 252 6.00 -14.94 -1.43
C ALA A 252 5.16 -13.89 -0.68
N GLY A 253 4.12 -14.35 0.02
CA GLY A 253 3.15 -13.53 0.74
C GLY A 253 1.84 -13.37 -0.05
N ARG A 254 1.12 -12.27 0.21
CA ARG A 254 -0.26 -12.10 -0.24
C ARG A 254 -0.45 -11.96 -1.75
N PHE A 255 0.57 -11.45 -2.46
CA PHE A 255 0.53 -11.18 -3.89
C PHE A 255 -0.81 -10.55 -4.36
N THR A 256 -1.27 -9.54 -3.62
CA THR A 256 -2.58 -8.92 -3.83
C THR A 256 -2.67 -8.22 -5.17
N ARG A 257 -3.74 -8.48 -5.92
CA ARG A 257 -4.09 -7.83 -7.19
C ARG A 257 -5.48 -7.21 -7.06
N GLY A 258 -5.59 -5.94 -7.43
CA GLY A 258 -6.84 -5.21 -7.49
C GLY A 258 -7.26 -4.98 -8.94
N TYR A 259 -8.46 -5.39 -9.28
CA TYR A 259 -9.01 -5.27 -10.63
C TYR A 259 -10.26 -4.40 -10.62
N ILE A 260 -10.41 -3.61 -11.68
CA ILE A 260 -11.70 -3.05 -12.05
C ILE A 260 -12.38 -4.06 -12.96
N ALA A 261 -13.55 -4.51 -12.55
CA ALA A 261 -14.19 -5.70 -13.07
C ALA A 261 -15.60 -5.41 -13.57
N LEU A 262 -16.02 -6.15 -14.59
CA LEU A 262 -17.40 -6.19 -15.07
C LEU A 262 -18.00 -7.57 -14.75
N PRO A 263 -19.17 -7.63 -14.07
CA PRO A 263 -19.90 -8.88 -13.90
C PRO A 263 -20.23 -9.52 -15.25
N VAL A 264 -20.04 -10.83 -15.35
CA VAL A 264 -20.37 -11.63 -16.53
C VAL A 264 -21.62 -12.45 -16.21
N ASN A 265 -22.64 -12.31 -17.05
CA ASN A 265 -23.91 -13.00 -16.89
C ASN A 265 -23.79 -14.50 -17.29
N ASP A 266 -24.85 -15.28 -17.01
CA ASP A 266 -24.88 -16.72 -17.29
C ASP A 266 -24.74 -17.07 -18.78
N LYS A 267 -25.04 -16.11 -19.68
CA LYS A 267 -24.87 -16.26 -21.13
C LYS A 267 -23.44 -15.95 -21.59
N GLY A 268 -22.54 -15.58 -20.67
CA GLY A 268 -21.15 -15.21 -20.97
C GLY A 268 -20.98 -13.78 -21.50
N GLY A 269 -22.01 -12.94 -21.41
CA GLY A 269 -21.99 -11.53 -21.80
C GLY A 269 -21.91 -10.59 -20.60
N ILE A 270 -22.01 -9.28 -20.87
CA ILE A 270 -22.11 -8.23 -19.84
C ILE A 270 -23.48 -7.58 -20.04
N ASP A 271 -24.27 -7.47 -18.97
CA ASP A 271 -25.59 -6.83 -19.05
C ASP A 271 -25.45 -5.30 -19.20
N ASP A 272 -26.45 -4.67 -19.84
CA ASP A 272 -26.44 -3.23 -20.13
C ASP A 272 -26.42 -2.37 -18.86
N ASP A 273 -27.06 -2.85 -17.78
CA ASP A 273 -27.13 -2.21 -16.47
C ASP A 273 -26.02 -2.63 -15.51
N ALA A 274 -25.15 -3.57 -15.91
CA ALA A 274 -24.03 -4.02 -15.07
C ALA A 274 -23.10 -2.84 -14.75
N THR A 275 -22.82 -2.60 -13.47
CA THR A 275 -21.88 -1.56 -13.04
C THR A 275 -20.47 -2.12 -12.84
N PHE A 276 -19.46 -1.27 -12.97
CA PHE A 276 -18.10 -1.65 -12.59
C PHE A 276 -18.02 -1.95 -11.09
N VAL A 277 -17.22 -2.94 -10.73
CA VAL A 277 -16.95 -3.34 -9.33
C VAL A 277 -15.44 -3.49 -9.12
N PHE A 278 -15.00 -3.49 -7.87
CA PHE A 278 -13.60 -3.77 -7.53
C PHE A 278 -13.46 -5.23 -7.09
N LEU A 279 -12.58 -5.98 -7.76
CA LEU A 279 -12.24 -7.36 -7.42
C LEU A 279 -10.82 -7.39 -6.84
N LYS A 280 -10.71 -7.78 -5.58
CA LYS A 280 -9.44 -8.07 -4.91
C LYS A 280 -9.18 -9.57 -4.98
N ASP A 281 -8.02 -9.93 -5.49
CA ASP A 281 -7.52 -11.29 -5.63
C ASP A 281 -6.23 -11.41 -4.85
N ALA A 282 -6.17 -12.32 -3.89
CA ALA A 282 -5.07 -12.41 -2.94
C ALA A 282 -4.84 -13.84 -2.44
N TRP A 283 -3.60 -14.13 -2.11
CA TRP A 283 -3.19 -15.31 -1.34
C TRP A 283 -3.26 -14.96 0.14
N ARG A 284 -4.44 -15.12 0.75
CA ARG A 284 -4.60 -14.82 2.18
C ARG A 284 -3.88 -15.85 3.03
N VAL A 285 -3.46 -15.46 4.23
CA VAL A 285 -2.92 -16.41 5.21
C VAL A 285 -4.06 -17.32 5.66
N ASP A 286 -3.87 -18.62 5.45
CA ASP A 286 -4.85 -19.62 5.86
C ASP A 286 -4.59 -20.00 7.32
N HIS A 287 -5.35 -19.36 8.22
CA HIS A 287 -5.26 -19.59 9.65
C HIS A 287 -6.66 -19.51 10.29
N PRO A 288 -7.06 -20.44 11.17
CA PRO A 288 -8.41 -20.48 11.75
C PRO A 288 -8.83 -19.20 12.49
N GLU A 289 -7.86 -18.46 13.05
CA GLU A 289 -8.13 -17.22 13.76
C GLU A 289 -8.25 -15.98 12.86
N ILE A 290 -7.92 -16.09 11.57
CA ILE A 290 -8.01 -14.97 10.64
C ILE A 290 -9.36 -15.12 9.92
N GLU A 291 -10.31 -14.25 10.24
CA GLU A 291 -11.59 -14.22 9.54
C GLU A 291 -11.39 -13.80 8.07
N GLN A 292 -12.29 -14.25 7.18
CA GLN A 292 -12.28 -13.79 5.79
C GLN A 292 -12.74 -12.33 5.74
N GLU A 293 -12.09 -11.50 4.93
CA GLU A 293 -12.44 -10.08 4.80
C GLU A 293 -13.91 -9.88 4.41
N GLY A 294 -14.45 -10.73 3.54
CA GLY A 294 -15.84 -10.65 3.10
C GLY A 294 -16.83 -10.99 4.22
N GLU A 295 -16.47 -11.84 5.17
CA GLU A 295 -17.31 -12.08 6.36
C GLU A 295 -17.41 -10.83 7.24
N ILE A 296 -16.28 -10.14 7.42
CA ILE A 296 -16.23 -8.90 8.18
C ILE A 296 -17.01 -7.80 7.45
N LEU A 297 -16.84 -7.65 6.14
CA LEU A 297 -17.59 -6.67 5.35
C LEU A 297 -19.10 -6.96 5.40
N ARG A 298 -19.52 -8.23 5.27
CA ARG A 298 -20.92 -8.64 5.42
C ARG A 298 -21.46 -8.25 6.79
N TYR A 299 -20.71 -8.51 7.86
CA TYR A 299 -21.07 -8.14 9.23
C TYR A 299 -21.25 -6.61 9.40
N LEU A 300 -20.34 -5.82 8.85
CA LEU A 300 -20.37 -4.35 8.91
C LEU A 300 -21.50 -3.76 8.05
N ASN A 301 -21.71 -4.28 6.83
CA ASN A 301 -22.78 -3.85 5.93
C ASN A 301 -24.17 -4.14 6.52
N GLN A 302 -24.38 -5.31 7.15
CA GLN A 302 -25.64 -5.65 7.84
C GLN A 302 -25.96 -4.66 8.97
N ARG A 303 -24.93 -4.12 9.63
CA ARG A 303 -25.03 -3.09 10.68
C ARG A 303 -25.06 -1.67 10.13
N LYS A 304 -25.08 -1.51 8.81
CA LYS A 304 -25.12 -0.22 8.11
C LYS A 304 -23.98 0.70 8.54
N VAL A 305 -22.79 0.14 8.77
CA VAL A 305 -21.57 0.93 9.00
C VAL A 305 -21.31 1.75 7.73
N PRO A 306 -21.19 3.09 7.80
CA PRO A 306 -20.97 3.93 6.64
C PRO A 306 -19.49 3.89 6.22
N TYR A 307 -19.21 4.30 4.97
CA TYR A 307 -17.85 4.49 4.46
C TYR A 307 -16.94 3.25 4.53
N VAL A 308 -17.54 2.06 4.50
CA VAL A 308 -16.84 0.79 4.29
C VAL A 308 -17.31 0.18 2.96
N PRO A 309 -16.50 -0.65 2.31
CA PRO A 309 -16.90 -1.30 1.06
C PRO A 309 -18.21 -2.07 1.21
N THR A 310 -19.07 -1.98 0.20
CA THR A 310 -20.27 -2.80 0.07
C THR A 310 -19.87 -4.13 -0.57
N LEU A 311 -19.99 -5.23 0.18
CA LEU A 311 -19.71 -6.57 -0.32
C LEU A 311 -20.68 -6.97 -1.43
N VAL A 312 -20.13 -7.52 -2.52
CA VAL A 312 -20.88 -8.15 -3.61
C VAL A 312 -20.86 -9.67 -3.47
N CYS A 313 -19.66 -10.27 -3.43
CA CYS A 313 -19.45 -11.70 -3.18
C CYS A 313 -18.00 -11.95 -2.75
N HIS A 314 -17.72 -13.10 -2.14
CA HIS A 314 -16.37 -13.49 -1.78
C HIS A 314 -16.25 -15.01 -1.57
N GLY A 315 -15.03 -15.53 -1.55
CA GLY A 315 -14.77 -16.89 -1.10
C GLY A 315 -13.33 -17.36 -1.30
N ASP A 316 -12.97 -18.38 -0.54
CA ASP A 316 -11.77 -19.18 -0.79
C ASP A 316 -12.05 -20.11 -1.98
N LEU A 317 -11.09 -20.23 -2.90
CA LEU A 317 -11.27 -20.97 -4.16
C LEU A 317 -10.71 -22.41 -4.09
N GLY A 318 -10.15 -22.81 -2.95
CA GLY A 318 -9.62 -24.15 -2.69
C GLY A 318 -8.17 -24.39 -3.13
N GLN A 319 -7.51 -23.41 -3.74
CA GLN A 319 -6.08 -23.50 -4.07
C GLN A 319 -5.23 -23.07 -2.87
N VAL A 320 -4.36 -23.98 -2.40
CA VAL A 320 -3.53 -23.78 -1.20
C VAL A 320 -2.06 -24.00 -1.56
N THR A 321 -1.16 -23.19 -0.99
CA THR A 321 0.29 -23.40 -1.13
C THR A 321 0.73 -24.71 -0.50
N THR A 322 1.88 -25.26 -0.91
CA THR A 322 2.37 -26.54 -0.37
C THR A 322 3.81 -26.49 0.12
N SER A 323 4.55 -25.40 -0.14
CA SER A 323 5.95 -25.29 0.29
C SER A 323 6.15 -25.48 1.79
N GLN A 324 5.21 -25.04 2.63
CA GLN A 324 5.27 -25.20 4.08
C GLN A 324 5.17 -26.67 4.53
N ASP A 325 4.39 -27.49 3.82
CA ASP A 325 4.24 -28.91 4.14
C ASP A 325 5.51 -29.67 3.78
N HIS A 326 6.06 -29.42 2.58
CA HIS A 326 7.34 -30.00 2.17
C HIS A 326 8.50 -29.56 3.06
N TRP A 327 8.50 -28.31 3.53
CA TRP A 327 9.51 -27.85 4.48
C TRP A 327 9.46 -28.65 5.78
N LYS A 328 8.25 -28.91 6.30
CA LYS A 328 8.05 -29.71 7.51
C LYS A 328 8.49 -31.17 7.32
N GLU A 329 8.26 -31.75 6.14
CA GLU A 329 8.73 -33.10 5.78
C GLU A 329 10.25 -33.20 5.74
N LEU A 330 10.93 -32.17 5.24
CA LEU A 330 12.39 -32.12 5.11
C LEU A 330 13.11 -31.70 6.39
N HIS A 331 12.42 -31.05 7.32
CA HIS A 331 12.94 -30.57 8.61
C HIS A 331 12.10 -31.08 9.79
N PRO A 332 11.94 -32.42 9.96
CA PRO A 332 11.08 -32.99 11.00
C PRO A 332 11.53 -32.64 12.43
N GLU A 333 12.80 -32.26 12.61
CA GLU A 333 13.38 -31.84 13.89
C GLU A 333 12.96 -30.42 14.31
N VAL A 334 12.51 -29.57 13.38
CA VAL A 334 12.18 -28.18 13.67
C VAL A 334 10.69 -28.01 13.91
N LYS A 335 10.31 -27.73 15.16
CA LYS A 335 8.89 -27.61 15.56
C LYS A 335 8.17 -26.43 14.92
N LYS A 336 8.85 -25.29 14.73
CA LYS A 336 8.25 -24.07 14.16
C LYS A 336 8.54 -24.00 12.67
N VAL A 337 7.51 -24.14 11.85
CA VAL A 337 7.61 -23.95 10.40
C VAL A 337 7.71 -22.45 10.11
N PRO A 338 8.75 -21.97 9.41
CA PRO A 338 8.94 -20.55 9.12
C PRO A 338 8.08 -20.04 7.95
N LEU A 339 7.51 -20.96 7.17
CA LEU A 339 6.67 -20.67 6.01
C LEU A 339 5.19 -20.67 6.41
N LYS A 340 4.42 -19.74 5.84
CA LYS A 340 2.98 -19.64 6.09
C LYS A 340 2.19 -20.37 5.01
N THR A 341 1.10 -21.01 5.40
CA THR A 341 0.09 -21.51 4.45
C THR A 341 -0.69 -20.32 3.90
N HIS A 342 -0.84 -20.27 2.58
CA HIS A 342 -1.71 -19.30 1.93
C HIS A 342 -2.74 -19.99 1.04
N SER A 343 -3.94 -19.43 1.01
CA SER A 343 -5.06 -19.91 0.21
C SER A 343 -5.53 -18.80 -0.73
N LEU A 344 -5.84 -19.16 -1.98
CA LEU A 344 -6.34 -18.22 -2.97
C LEU A 344 -7.76 -17.78 -2.60
N TYR A 345 -7.92 -16.48 -2.44
CA TYR A 345 -9.14 -15.84 -1.99
C TYR A 345 -9.48 -14.66 -2.89
N ARG A 346 -10.77 -14.52 -3.22
CA ARG A 346 -11.29 -13.36 -3.94
C ARG A 346 -12.42 -12.71 -3.18
N VAL A 347 -12.42 -11.39 -3.17
CA VAL A 347 -13.52 -10.56 -2.65
C VAL A 347 -13.86 -9.49 -3.66
N VAL A 348 -15.15 -9.28 -3.89
CA VAL A 348 -15.69 -8.28 -4.80
C VAL A 348 -16.51 -7.29 -4.00
N VAL A 349 -16.22 -6.01 -4.20
CA VAL A 349 -16.92 -4.90 -3.56
C VAL A 349 -17.43 -3.91 -4.60
N LYS A 350 -18.50 -3.20 -4.27
CA LYS A 350 -19.20 -2.32 -5.21
C LYS A 350 -18.37 -1.08 -5.56
N GLU A 351 -17.77 -0.45 -4.57
CA GLU A 351 -17.08 0.82 -4.71
C GLU A 351 -15.68 0.64 -5.34
N VAL A 352 -15.38 1.41 -6.38
CA VAL A 352 -14.04 1.53 -6.95
C VAL A 352 -13.44 2.87 -6.49
N GLY A 353 -12.54 2.81 -5.51
CA GLY A 353 -11.90 3.99 -4.95
C GLY A 353 -10.66 4.47 -5.71
N LEU A 354 -10.31 5.73 -5.51
CA LEU A 354 -9.02 6.32 -5.86
C LEU A 354 -8.12 6.42 -4.62
N PRO A 355 -6.78 6.34 -4.79
CA PRO A 355 -5.84 6.63 -3.71
C PRO A 355 -6.05 8.02 -3.12
N LEU A 356 -5.71 8.19 -1.83
CA LEU A 356 -5.92 9.47 -1.14
C LEU A 356 -5.08 10.61 -1.74
N GLU A 357 -3.97 10.34 -2.44
CA GLU A 357 -3.21 11.31 -3.23
C GLU A 357 -4.05 12.03 -4.30
N ALA A 358 -5.15 11.41 -4.75
CA ALA A 358 -5.98 11.94 -5.82
C ALA A 358 -6.94 13.06 -5.38
N PHE A 359 -6.88 13.48 -4.11
CA PHE A 359 -7.77 14.54 -3.61
C PHE A 359 -7.62 15.79 -4.48
N SER A 360 -8.72 16.49 -4.69
CA SER A 360 -8.81 17.75 -5.41
C SER A 360 -7.92 18.83 -4.77
N ASP A 361 -8.03 20.05 -5.28
CA ASP A 361 -7.09 21.09 -4.92
C ASP A 361 -7.25 21.62 -3.48
N SER A 362 -8.17 21.13 -2.65
CA SER A 362 -8.38 21.68 -1.29
C SER A 362 -8.07 20.70 -0.13
N SER A 363 -7.35 21.18 0.88
CA SER A 363 -7.15 20.50 2.17
C SER A 363 -8.45 20.23 2.93
N PHE A 364 -9.51 20.99 2.64
CA PHE A 364 -10.86 20.70 3.12
C PHE A 364 -11.29 19.28 2.74
N GLU A 365 -11.06 18.89 1.48
CA GLU A 365 -11.46 17.58 0.98
C GLU A 365 -10.64 16.45 1.61
N LEU A 366 -9.32 16.64 1.79
CA LEU A 366 -8.48 15.71 2.52
C LEU A 366 -9.04 15.46 3.94
N CYS A 367 -9.37 16.54 4.67
CA CYS A 367 -9.92 16.42 6.01
C CYS A 367 -11.33 15.81 6.03
N GLN A 368 -12.15 16.09 5.01
CA GLN A 368 -13.48 15.48 4.83
C GLN A 368 -13.37 13.96 4.59
N ILE A 369 -12.44 13.52 3.75
CA ILE A 369 -12.18 12.11 3.50
C ILE A 369 -11.71 11.41 4.78
N LEU A 370 -10.77 12.01 5.53
CA LEU A 370 -10.35 11.47 6.83
C LEU A 370 -11.52 11.37 7.81
N ALA A 371 -12.38 12.39 7.90
CA ALA A 371 -13.54 12.38 8.78
C ALA A 371 -14.51 11.22 8.44
N CYS A 372 -14.72 10.93 7.14
CA CYS A 372 -15.49 9.77 6.70
C CYS A 372 -14.89 8.45 7.21
N CYS A 373 -13.57 8.26 7.07
CA CYS A 373 -12.90 7.04 7.52
C CYS A 373 -12.86 6.90 9.05
N ILE A 374 -12.69 8.01 9.78
CA ILE A 374 -12.80 8.02 11.26
C ILE A 374 -14.22 7.63 11.68
N GLN A 375 -15.25 8.12 10.97
CA GLN A 375 -16.64 7.75 11.22
C GLN A 375 -16.91 6.28 10.90
N ALA A 376 -16.32 5.74 9.83
CA ALA A 376 -16.36 4.32 9.49
C ALA A 376 -15.81 3.47 10.63
N HIS A 377 -14.60 3.81 11.08
CA HIS A 377 -13.94 3.12 12.19
C HIS A 377 -14.75 3.27 13.49
N ALA A 378 -15.30 4.45 13.80
CA ALA A 378 -16.11 4.66 15.00
C ALA A 378 -17.33 3.74 15.05
N LYS A 379 -18.03 3.61 13.93
CA LYS A 379 -19.22 2.75 13.79
C LYS A 379 -18.85 1.27 13.80
N ALA A 380 -17.73 0.88 13.20
CA ALA A 380 -17.20 -0.48 13.28
C ALA A 380 -16.78 -0.84 14.71
N TYR A 381 -16.11 0.08 15.42
CA TYR A 381 -15.68 -0.11 16.81
C TYR A 381 -16.88 -0.29 17.75
N LYS A 382 -17.93 0.52 17.57
CA LYS A 382 -19.22 0.34 18.29
C LYS A 382 -19.91 -0.99 17.94
N ALA A 383 -19.69 -1.51 16.74
CA ALA A 383 -20.11 -2.86 16.35
C ALA A 383 -19.15 -3.95 16.86
N GLY A 384 -18.17 -3.62 17.71
CA GLY A 384 -17.23 -4.54 18.30
C GLY A 384 -16.06 -4.94 17.40
N ILE A 385 -15.73 -4.16 16.36
CA ILE A 385 -14.64 -4.44 15.41
C ILE A 385 -13.60 -3.30 15.42
N ILE A 386 -12.33 -3.62 15.64
CA ILE A 386 -11.18 -2.71 15.48
C ILE A 386 -10.40 -3.08 14.20
N HIS A 387 -9.95 -2.08 13.43
CA HIS A 387 -9.37 -2.30 12.09
C HIS A 387 -7.93 -2.82 12.14
N ARG A 388 -7.08 -2.23 13.01
CA ARG A 388 -5.67 -2.59 13.26
C ARG A 388 -4.68 -2.35 12.11
N ASP A 389 -5.09 -1.64 11.07
CA ASP A 389 -4.21 -1.28 9.94
C ASP A 389 -4.67 0.02 9.28
N ILE A 390 -4.93 1.05 10.09
CA ILE A 390 -5.17 2.39 9.58
C ILE A 390 -3.91 2.90 8.89
N SER A 391 -3.98 3.10 7.57
CA SER A 391 -2.86 3.50 6.74
C SER A 391 -3.33 4.31 5.54
N ALA A 392 -2.40 5.04 4.90
CA ALA A 392 -2.70 5.81 3.70
C ALA A 392 -3.28 4.96 2.55
N GLY A 393 -2.77 3.73 2.34
CA GLY A 393 -3.26 2.85 1.27
C GLY A 393 -4.61 2.19 1.54
N ASN A 394 -5.03 2.17 2.80
CA ASN A 394 -6.32 1.63 3.22
C ASN A 394 -7.41 2.71 3.29
N MET A 395 -7.06 3.97 3.05
CA MET A 395 -8.00 5.09 2.96
C MET A 395 -8.12 5.53 1.50
N LEU A 396 -9.28 5.26 0.90
CA LEU A 396 -9.57 5.62 -0.49
C LEU A 396 -10.59 6.75 -0.53
N MET A 397 -10.69 7.42 -1.68
CA MET A 397 -11.82 8.30 -1.98
C MET A 397 -12.72 7.72 -3.06
N TYR A 398 -14.00 7.98 -2.97
CA TYR A 398 -14.99 7.58 -3.97
C TYR A 398 -16.08 8.64 -4.10
N LYS A 399 -16.83 8.60 -5.21
CA LYS A 399 -18.00 9.46 -5.38
C LYS A 399 -19.22 8.84 -4.70
N GLY A 400 -19.83 9.63 -3.80
CA GLY A 400 -21.12 9.30 -3.21
C GLY A 400 -22.28 9.49 -4.18
N LYS A 401 -23.49 9.16 -3.73
CA LYS A 401 -24.72 9.26 -4.54
C LYS A 401 -25.02 10.66 -5.10
N LYS A 402 -24.56 11.72 -4.43
CA LYS A 402 -24.75 13.12 -4.88
C LYS A 402 -23.55 13.63 -5.69
N GLY A 403 -22.61 12.76 -6.07
CA GLY A 403 -21.41 13.13 -6.81
C GLY A 403 -20.35 13.86 -5.98
N GLN A 404 -20.45 13.84 -4.65
CA GLN A 404 -19.45 14.38 -3.73
C GLN A 404 -18.33 13.36 -3.46
N TRP A 405 -17.09 13.83 -3.27
CA TRP A 405 -16.00 12.95 -2.85
C TRP A 405 -16.13 12.61 -1.36
N LEU A 406 -16.04 11.33 -1.03
CA LEU A 406 -16.15 10.79 0.32
C LEU A 406 -14.99 9.84 0.60
N GLY A 407 -14.66 9.64 1.87
CA GLY A 407 -13.69 8.61 2.26
C GLY A 407 -14.30 7.21 2.31
N LEU A 408 -13.47 6.21 2.03
CA LEU A 408 -13.77 4.78 2.10
C LEU A 408 -12.63 4.09 2.86
N LEU A 409 -12.94 3.50 4.01
CA LEU A 409 -11.99 2.71 4.80
C LEU A 409 -12.01 1.25 4.32
N ASN A 410 -10.94 0.85 3.66
CA ASN A 410 -10.72 -0.42 2.97
C ASN A 410 -9.78 -1.34 3.79
N ASP A 411 -9.74 -2.62 3.41
CA ASP A 411 -8.79 -3.62 3.88
C ASP A 411 -9.00 -4.10 5.32
N TRP A 412 -10.17 -4.69 5.54
CA TRP A 412 -10.59 -5.17 6.85
C TRP A 412 -10.01 -6.54 7.22
N GLU A 413 -9.09 -7.10 6.42
CA GLU A 413 -8.56 -8.46 6.61
C GLU A 413 -7.77 -8.63 7.93
N LEU A 414 -7.20 -7.54 8.44
CA LEU A 414 -6.48 -7.52 9.72
C LEU A 414 -7.37 -7.14 10.91
N SER A 415 -8.66 -6.89 10.72
CA SER A 415 -9.56 -6.49 11.80
C SER A 415 -9.79 -7.61 12.81
N LYS A 416 -10.22 -7.23 14.03
CA LYS A 416 -10.54 -8.17 15.12
C LYS A 416 -11.73 -7.69 15.93
N LYS A 417 -12.37 -8.65 16.60
CA LYS A 417 -13.38 -8.36 17.62
C LYS A 417 -12.73 -7.73 18.87
N VAL A 418 -13.34 -6.67 19.40
CA VAL A 418 -12.86 -5.93 20.57
C VAL A 418 -12.96 -6.76 21.85
N ASP A 419 -13.92 -7.68 21.96
CA ASP A 419 -14.15 -8.47 23.19
C ASP A 419 -13.49 -9.86 23.16
N ASN A 420 -12.62 -10.13 22.18
CA ASN A 420 -11.98 -11.45 22.09
C ASN A 420 -10.85 -11.55 23.14
N GLU A 421 -11.22 -11.98 24.35
CA GLU A 421 -10.32 -12.37 25.47
C GLU A 421 -9.55 -13.67 25.17
N SER A 422 -9.08 -13.86 23.94
CA SER A 422 -8.16 -14.96 23.69
C SER A 422 -6.85 -14.64 24.41
N LEU A 423 -6.61 -15.31 25.54
CA LEU A 423 -5.35 -15.35 26.31
C LEU A 423 -4.13 -15.68 25.42
N GLU A 424 -4.37 -16.22 24.23
CA GLU A 424 -3.38 -16.41 23.18
C GLU A 424 -3.28 -15.15 22.31
N GLY A 425 -2.83 -14.04 22.91
CA GLY A 425 -2.50 -12.79 22.22
C GLY A 425 -1.26 -12.90 21.34
N ARG A 426 -1.21 -13.86 20.41
CA ARG A 426 -0.01 -14.10 19.60
C ARG A 426 -0.36 -14.22 18.13
N GLN A 427 -0.44 -13.08 17.46
CA GLN A 427 0.20 -13.02 16.15
C GLN A 427 1.66 -12.62 16.39
N PRO A 428 2.64 -13.52 16.19
CA PRO A 428 4.07 -13.21 16.35
C PRO A 428 4.55 -12.13 15.37
N ASP A 429 3.75 -11.84 14.34
CA ASP A 429 4.08 -10.89 13.30
C ASP A 429 3.40 -9.57 13.61
N ARG A 430 4.20 -8.51 13.77
CA ARG A 430 3.75 -7.12 13.91
C ARG A 430 2.75 -6.79 12.79
N THR A 431 1.46 -6.69 13.12
CA THR A 431 0.41 -6.31 12.16
C THR A 431 0.33 -4.80 12.04
N GLY A 432 0.22 -4.28 10.82
CA GLY A 432 0.04 -2.86 10.55
C GLY A 432 1.17 -2.22 9.75
N THR A 433 0.86 -1.11 9.09
CA THR A 433 1.82 -0.36 8.25
C THR A 433 2.76 0.51 9.09
N TRP A 434 4.07 0.19 9.10
CA TRP A 434 5.10 0.84 9.95
C TRP A 434 5.00 2.37 10.01
N GLN A 435 4.87 3.03 8.86
CA GLN A 435 4.82 4.49 8.77
C GLN A 435 3.69 5.10 9.61
N TYR A 436 2.56 4.41 9.74
CA TYR A 436 1.36 4.95 10.38
C TYR A 436 1.07 4.34 11.76
N MET A 437 1.77 3.29 12.17
CA MET A 437 1.64 2.74 13.52
C MET A 437 2.01 3.78 14.59
N SER A 438 1.29 3.70 15.73
CA SER A 438 1.52 4.54 16.90
C SER A 438 2.91 4.32 17.49
N ALA A 439 3.49 5.31 18.16
CA ALA A 439 4.79 5.13 18.81
C ALA A 439 4.76 4.03 19.90
N HIS A 440 3.64 3.81 20.59
CA HIS A 440 3.49 2.73 21.56
C HIS A 440 3.49 1.35 20.91
N ALA A 441 2.66 1.14 19.88
CA ALA A 441 2.63 -0.10 19.13
C ALA A 441 3.97 -0.37 18.42
N LEU A 442 4.71 0.71 18.07
CA LEU A 442 6.04 0.55 17.50
C LEU A 442 7.10 0.12 18.53
N ASN A 443 6.97 0.56 19.78
CA ASN A 443 7.94 0.31 20.85
C ASN A 443 7.69 -1.03 21.58
N ASP A 444 6.47 -1.56 21.53
CA ASP A 444 6.13 -2.87 22.07
C ASP A 444 5.45 -3.75 21.00
N PRO A 445 6.22 -4.63 20.33
CA PRO A 445 5.68 -5.52 19.29
C PRO A 445 4.59 -6.49 19.78
N TYR A 446 4.46 -6.69 21.09
CA TYR A 446 3.50 -7.61 21.70
C TYR A 446 2.27 -6.88 22.26
N ARG A 447 2.26 -5.55 22.21
CA ARG A 447 1.15 -4.73 22.69
C ARG A 447 -0.10 -5.01 21.85
N ARG A 448 -1.23 -5.13 22.55
CA ARG A 448 -2.55 -5.12 21.92
C ARG A 448 -2.86 -3.72 21.38
N ILE A 449 -3.18 -3.64 20.09
CA ILE A 449 -3.67 -2.41 19.46
C ILE A 449 -4.99 -1.99 20.11
N VAL A 450 -5.04 -0.76 20.61
CA VAL A 450 -6.22 -0.13 21.21
C VAL A 450 -6.68 1.08 20.38
N ILE A 451 -7.85 1.64 20.72
CA ILE A 451 -8.41 2.79 19.99
C ILE A 451 -7.44 3.98 19.92
N GLN A 452 -6.68 4.26 20.98
CA GLN A 452 -5.70 5.35 21.02
C GLN A 452 -4.64 5.18 19.91
N ASP A 453 -4.22 3.93 19.65
CA ASP A 453 -3.24 3.63 18.62
C ASP A 453 -3.80 3.90 17.22
N GLU A 454 -5.06 3.51 16.95
CA GLU A 454 -5.73 3.76 15.67
C GLU A 454 -6.01 5.26 15.43
N LEU A 455 -6.34 6.01 16.49
CA LEU A 455 -6.49 7.47 16.42
C LEU A 455 -5.17 8.16 16.10
N GLU A 456 -4.06 7.69 16.67
CA GLU A 456 -2.72 8.17 16.31
C GLU A 456 -2.37 7.84 14.86
N SER A 457 -2.78 6.67 14.36
CA SER A 457 -2.61 6.31 12.95
C SER A 457 -3.36 7.24 11.99
N PHE A 458 -4.60 7.65 12.31
CA PHE A 458 -5.31 8.68 11.53
C PHE A 458 -4.56 10.03 11.51
N PHE A 459 -3.97 10.42 12.64
CA PHE A 459 -3.12 11.61 12.71
C PHE A 459 -1.89 11.49 11.81
N HIS A 460 -1.20 10.34 11.83
CA HIS A 460 -0.03 10.11 10.99
C HIS A 460 -0.38 10.15 9.50
N VAL A 461 -1.54 9.63 9.10
CA VAL A 461 -2.04 9.76 7.71
C VAL A 461 -2.29 11.23 7.35
N LEU A 462 -2.98 12.00 8.21
CA LEU A 462 -3.20 13.44 7.97
C LEU A 462 -1.88 14.18 7.76
N LEU A 463 -0.91 13.97 8.66
CA LEU A 463 0.40 14.62 8.61
C LEU A 463 1.17 14.24 7.34
N TYR A 464 1.09 12.96 6.93
CA TYR A 464 1.79 12.46 5.74
C TYR A 464 1.34 13.19 4.48
N TYR A 465 0.04 13.28 4.24
CA TYR A 465 -0.51 14.00 3.09
C TYR A 465 -0.34 15.51 3.21
N ALA A 466 -0.51 16.07 4.41
CA ALA A 466 -0.36 17.50 4.63
C ALA A 466 1.07 17.96 4.27
N ILE A 467 2.11 17.27 4.74
CA ILE A 467 3.51 17.58 4.41
C ILE A 467 3.83 17.39 2.93
N ARG A 468 3.25 16.39 2.28
CA ARG A 468 3.49 16.15 0.85
C ARG A 468 2.90 17.26 -0.01
N PHE A 469 1.69 17.71 0.29
CA PHE A 469 0.91 18.50 -0.65
C PHE A 469 0.66 19.94 -0.21
N LEU A 470 0.49 20.24 1.08
CA LEU A 470 0.05 21.57 1.53
C LEU A 470 1.21 22.54 1.77
N PRO A 471 1.02 23.86 1.62
CA PRO A 471 2.03 24.85 1.99
C PRO A 471 2.36 24.79 3.48
N HIS A 472 3.64 24.80 3.83
CA HIS A 472 4.13 24.73 5.20
C HIS A 472 5.47 25.44 5.35
N ASN A 473 5.90 25.70 6.58
CA ASN A 473 7.16 26.36 6.88
C ASN A 473 8.42 25.48 6.73
N LEU A 474 8.29 24.17 6.48
CA LEU A 474 9.42 23.31 6.11
C LEU A 474 9.83 23.56 4.65
N GLN A 475 11.14 23.72 4.39
CA GLN A 475 11.65 23.89 3.02
C GLN A 475 11.47 22.61 2.20
N ASP A 476 11.03 22.71 0.95
CA ASP A 476 10.76 21.58 0.06
C ASP A 476 11.95 20.59 -0.04
N VAL A 477 13.18 21.10 -0.09
CA VAL A 477 14.41 20.26 -0.12
C VAL A 477 14.58 19.36 1.12
N CYS A 478 13.97 19.75 2.25
CA CYS A 478 14.00 19.02 3.50
C CYS A 478 12.83 18.03 3.65
N VAL A 479 11.78 18.11 2.83
CA VAL A 479 10.59 17.26 2.94
C VAL A 479 10.96 15.78 2.83
N GLY A 480 11.80 15.40 1.87
CA GLY A 480 12.25 14.01 1.74
C GLY A 480 12.99 13.50 2.98
N LYS A 481 13.83 14.34 3.59
CA LYS A 481 14.53 14.01 4.84
C LYS A 481 13.53 13.88 5.99
N PHE A 482 12.59 14.79 6.11
CA PHE A 482 11.55 14.76 7.13
C PHE A 482 10.71 13.50 7.04
N LEU A 483 10.24 13.14 5.84
CA LEU A 483 9.46 11.93 5.63
C LEU A 483 10.25 10.68 6.07
N THR A 484 11.55 10.64 5.75
CA THR A 484 12.43 9.54 6.19
C THR A 484 12.58 9.52 7.71
N ASP A 485 12.96 10.65 8.31
CA ASP A 485 13.24 10.76 9.75
C ASP A 485 11.99 10.51 10.62
N TYR A 486 10.81 10.92 10.16
CA TYR A 486 9.55 10.82 10.91
C TYR A 486 8.83 9.48 10.66
N PHE A 487 8.68 9.07 9.40
CA PHE A 487 7.83 7.92 9.04
C PHE A 487 8.63 6.63 8.87
N ASP A 488 9.86 6.68 8.35
CA ASP A 488 10.63 5.47 7.98
C ASP A 488 11.73 5.10 8.98
N ASP A 489 12.22 6.06 9.78
CA ASP A 489 13.30 5.87 10.74
C ASP A 489 12.91 4.93 11.89
N TYR A 490 13.92 4.32 12.50
CA TYR A 490 13.76 3.33 13.55
C TYR A 490 14.94 3.33 14.51
N SER A 491 14.73 2.86 15.74
CA SER A 491 15.81 2.46 16.64
C SER A 491 15.83 0.93 16.81
N ILE A 492 16.93 0.39 17.36
CA ILE A 492 17.03 -1.04 17.67
C ILE A 492 17.13 -1.21 19.18
N TYR A 493 16.24 -2.02 19.75
CA TYR A 493 16.26 -2.40 21.16
C TYR A 493 15.99 -3.91 21.27
N ASP A 494 16.86 -4.61 22.00
CA ASP A 494 16.79 -6.07 22.18
C ASP A 494 16.60 -6.88 20.89
N GLY A 495 17.27 -6.44 19.81
CA GLY A 495 17.16 -7.08 18.49
C GLY A 495 15.89 -6.75 17.71
N TYR A 496 14.95 -6.00 18.28
CA TYR A 496 13.73 -5.53 17.63
C TYR A 496 13.87 -4.10 17.11
N TYR A 497 13.16 -3.81 16.02
CA TYR A 497 13.01 -2.45 15.50
C TYR A 497 11.89 -1.73 16.26
N ILE A 498 12.22 -0.59 16.85
CA ILE A 498 11.29 0.26 17.61
C ILE A 498 11.14 1.64 16.95
N CYS A 499 10.25 2.47 17.49
CA CYS A 499 9.92 3.78 16.94
C CYS A 499 11.16 4.65 16.68
N GLY A 500 11.15 5.38 15.57
CA GLY A 500 12.11 6.44 15.29
C GLY A 500 11.96 7.61 16.27
N ARG A 501 13.06 8.35 16.48
CA ARG A 501 13.09 9.43 17.49
C ARG A 501 12.13 10.58 17.15
N ALA A 502 12.07 11.02 15.89
CA ALA A 502 11.26 12.18 15.51
C ALA A 502 9.75 11.97 15.75
N LYS A 503 9.22 10.78 15.41
CA LYS A 503 7.83 10.42 15.69
C LYS A 503 7.55 10.37 17.19
N HIS A 504 8.39 9.66 17.94
CA HIS A 504 8.24 9.53 19.40
C HIS A 504 8.28 10.90 20.09
N ASP A 505 9.27 11.73 19.75
CA ASP A 505 9.43 13.06 20.33
C ASP A 505 8.25 13.98 20.00
N ALA A 506 7.64 13.86 18.82
CA ALA A 506 6.44 14.62 18.48
C ALA A 506 5.26 14.28 19.39
N MET A 507 5.06 13.00 19.69
CA MET A 507 3.98 12.54 20.58
C MET A 507 4.24 13.00 22.02
N VAL A 508 5.47 12.87 22.52
CA VAL A 508 5.84 13.27 23.89
C VAL A 508 5.82 14.78 24.09
N ASN A 509 6.32 15.55 23.12
CA ASN A 509 6.42 17.00 23.26
C ASN A 509 5.12 17.74 22.91
N GLY A 510 4.22 17.10 22.14
CA GLY A 510 2.98 17.71 21.65
C GLY A 510 3.20 18.75 20.54
N PHE A 511 4.34 18.70 19.84
CA PHE A 511 4.63 19.53 18.66
C PHE A 511 5.70 18.86 17.80
N ILE A 512 5.76 19.22 16.51
CA ILE A 512 6.77 18.71 15.58
C ILE A 512 7.89 19.74 15.42
N ASP A 513 9.09 19.36 15.82
CA ASP A 513 10.28 20.22 15.83
C ASP A 513 11.03 20.18 14.50
N LEU A 514 11.28 21.36 13.94
CA LEU A 514 11.97 21.58 12.67
C LEU A 514 13.41 22.11 12.82
N ARG A 515 13.94 22.28 14.04
CA ARG A 515 15.28 22.86 14.28
C ARG A 515 16.39 22.14 13.52
N THR A 516 16.30 20.83 13.41
CA THR A 516 17.29 19.99 12.70
C THR A 516 17.24 20.10 11.18
N TYR A 517 16.21 20.76 10.62
CA TYR A 517 16.04 20.97 9.18
C TYR A 517 16.37 22.41 8.75
N HIS A 518 16.14 23.41 9.61
CA HIS A 518 16.36 24.82 9.27
C HIS A 518 17.80 25.33 9.50
N GLY A 519 18.63 24.56 10.24
CA GLY A 519 19.88 25.09 10.81
C GLY A 519 19.58 26.10 11.92
N ASN A 520 20.54 26.39 12.81
CA ASN A 520 20.33 27.24 13.99
C ASN A 520 19.75 28.63 13.62
N GLN A 521 18.43 28.76 13.64
CA GLN A 521 17.70 30.01 13.66
C GLN A 521 17.06 30.14 15.04
N ASP A 522 17.36 31.24 15.75
CA ASP A 522 16.88 31.50 17.12
C ASP A 522 15.37 31.80 17.22
N ASP A 523 14.63 31.78 16.10
CA ASP A 523 13.20 32.02 16.07
C ASP A 523 12.40 30.75 16.40
N LYS A 524 12.03 30.61 17.67
CA LYS A 524 11.18 29.51 18.17
C LYS A 524 9.88 29.33 17.38
N THR A 525 9.32 30.39 16.78
CA THR A 525 8.05 30.30 16.05
C THR A 525 8.19 29.69 14.65
N LYS A 526 9.39 29.75 14.06
CA LYS A 526 9.73 29.11 12.78
C LYS A 526 10.16 27.65 12.93
N ASN A 527 10.55 27.27 14.13
CA ASN A 527 11.09 25.96 14.46
C ASN A 527 10.03 24.90 14.77
N ILE A 528 8.74 25.26 14.79
CA ILE A 528 7.64 24.30 14.96
C ILE A 528 6.90 24.21 13.63
N LEU A 529 6.57 23.00 13.18
CA LEU A 529 5.82 22.80 11.94
C LEU A 529 4.49 23.55 11.96
N LYS A 530 4.25 24.33 10.91
CA LYS A 530 3.00 25.06 10.66
C LYS A 530 2.66 25.03 9.19
N PHE A 531 1.39 24.77 8.89
CA PHE A 531 0.81 24.91 7.57
C PHE A 531 0.43 26.36 7.31
N LEU A 532 0.68 26.82 6.09
CA LEU A 532 0.57 28.21 5.70
C LEU A 532 -0.65 28.38 4.80
N TRP A 533 -1.35 29.50 4.95
CA TRP A 533 -2.34 29.91 3.96
C TRP A 533 -1.62 30.17 2.62
N PRO A 534 -2.14 29.68 1.46
CA PRO A 534 -1.51 29.91 0.18
C PRO A 534 -1.37 31.40 -0.12
N THR A 535 -0.18 31.83 -0.52
CA THR A 535 0.02 33.19 -1.02
C THR A 535 -0.50 33.29 -2.46
N LEU A 536 -1.29 34.32 -2.77
CA LEU A 536 -1.77 34.56 -4.14
C LEU A 536 -0.57 34.64 -5.11
N PRO A 537 -0.63 33.99 -6.28
CA PRO A 537 0.45 34.08 -7.25
C PRO A 537 0.63 35.55 -7.67
N ALA A 538 1.87 36.05 -7.56
CA ALA A 538 2.22 37.38 -8.01
C ALA A 538 1.83 37.51 -9.49
N LYS A 539 0.95 38.48 -9.82
CA LYS A 539 0.62 38.81 -11.22
C LYS A 539 1.92 39.02 -11.98
N SER A 540 2.16 38.18 -12.99
CA SER A 540 3.28 38.32 -13.91
C SER A 540 3.24 39.72 -14.54
N THR A 541 4.17 40.59 -14.15
CA THR A 541 4.43 41.84 -14.86
C THR A 541 4.79 41.51 -16.31
N PRO A 542 4.16 42.14 -17.32
CA PRO A 542 4.50 41.89 -18.71
C PRO A 542 5.95 42.30 -18.97
N THR A 543 6.71 41.37 -19.54
CA THR A 543 8.09 41.56 -19.97
C THR A 543 8.16 42.69 -21.01
N ALA A 544 8.72 43.83 -20.64
CA ALA A 544 8.97 44.92 -21.57
C ALA A 544 10.06 44.51 -22.57
N GLY A 545 9.73 44.70 -23.86
CA GLY A 545 10.59 44.37 -24.98
C GLY A 545 11.91 45.13 -25.02
N SER A 546 12.89 44.46 -25.62
CA SER A 546 14.23 44.89 -26.01
C SER A 546 14.34 46.32 -26.54
N ARG A 547 15.29 47.10 -26.01
CA ARG A 547 15.90 48.25 -26.70
C ARG A 547 17.40 48.33 -26.41
N GLU A 548 18.12 48.71 -27.46
CA GLU A 548 19.57 48.65 -27.67
C GLU A 548 20.41 49.66 -26.86
N GLN A 549 21.73 49.56 -27.05
CA GLN A 549 22.88 49.96 -26.25
C GLN A 549 23.24 51.46 -26.11
N SER A 550 23.89 51.77 -24.96
CA SER A 550 25.01 52.73 -24.71
C SER A 550 24.73 54.25 -24.55
N PRO A 551 25.64 55.04 -23.91
CA PRO A 551 26.10 54.99 -22.51
C PRO A 551 26.00 56.37 -21.78
N SER A 552 26.19 56.37 -20.45
CA SER A 552 26.10 57.50 -19.49
C SER A 552 27.07 58.68 -19.74
N PRO A 553 26.82 59.92 -19.19
CA PRO A 553 27.30 60.23 -17.83
C PRO A 553 26.49 61.28 -16.98
N SER A 554 26.34 60.96 -15.67
CA SER A 554 26.51 61.77 -14.43
C SER A 554 25.81 63.16 -14.22
N PRO A 555 25.81 63.78 -13.00
CA PRO A 555 24.56 64.00 -12.23
C PRO A 555 24.31 65.48 -11.81
N ARG A 556 23.08 65.87 -11.45
CA ARG A 556 22.83 67.01 -10.52
C ARG A 556 21.38 67.21 -10.06
N SER A 557 21.27 67.41 -8.74
CA SER A 557 20.38 68.31 -7.96
C SER A 557 18.84 68.15 -7.95
N SER A 558 18.33 68.00 -6.72
CA SER A 558 17.01 68.17 -6.05
C SER A 558 16.11 69.33 -6.56
N PRO A 559 14.82 69.53 -6.14
CA PRO A 559 14.09 69.05 -4.93
C PRO A 559 12.59 68.62 -5.09
N SER A 560 11.98 68.15 -3.99
CA SER A 560 10.53 67.88 -3.71
C SER A 560 9.60 69.10 -3.93
N PRO A 561 8.23 69.10 -3.83
CA PRO A 561 7.25 68.22 -3.12
C PRO A 561 5.87 68.07 -3.90
N PRO A 562 4.64 67.86 -3.33
CA PRO A 562 4.15 67.41 -2.02
C PRO A 562 3.12 66.24 -2.06
N GLU A 563 2.69 65.85 -0.84
CA GLU A 563 1.77 64.80 -0.39
C GLU A 563 0.35 64.77 -0.99
N ARG A 564 -0.25 63.57 -1.05
CA ARG A 564 -1.67 63.27 -0.73
C ARG A 564 -1.94 61.73 -0.66
N PRO A 565 -3.03 61.27 -0.01
CA PRO A 565 -2.96 60.52 1.24
C PRO A 565 -3.22 59.01 1.12
N SER A 566 -2.72 58.31 2.14
CA SER A 566 -3.12 57.02 2.70
C SER A 566 -4.36 56.32 2.13
N VAL A 567 -4.14 55.15 1.54
CA VAL A 567 -5.05 54.00 1.64
C VAL A 567 -4.22 52.82 2.15
N SER A 568 -4.03 52.78 3.46
CA SER A 568 -3.48 51.65 4.20
C SER A 568 -4.57 51.09 5.10
N SER A 569 -5.16 49.95 4.76
CA SER A 569 -5.74 49.02 5.74
C SER A 569 -5.89 47.60 5.20
N ASP A 570 -6.21 47.39 3.92
CA ASP A 570 -6.70 46.06 3.52
C ASP A 570 -5.64 45.06 2.98
N ARG A 571 -4.35 45.44 2.87
CA ARG A 571 -3.33 44.55 2.28
C ARG A 571 -2.49 43.76 3.28
N ASP A 572 -2.51 44.14 4.55
CA ASP A 572 -1.73 43.46 5.59
C ASP A 572 -2.54 42.35 6.30
N ASP A 573 -3.87 42.39 6.25
CA ASP A 573 -4.76 41.35 6.84
C ASP A 573 -4.77 40.03 6.04
N GLU A 574 -4.45 40.04 4.74
CA GLU A 574 -4.35 38.81 3.95
C GLU A 574 -3.08 37.99 4.26
N ARG A 575 -2.06 38.58 4.89
CA ARG A 575 -0.75 37.94 5.12
C ARG A 575 -0.67 37.05 6.35
N GLN A 576 -1.76 36.89 7.11
CA GLN A 576 -1.73 36.19 8.40
C GLN A 576 -2.99 35.35 8.71
N ARG A 577 -3.68 34.82 7.69
CA ARG A 577 -4.66 33.75 7.96
C ARG A 577 -3.95 32.47 8.41
N ASN A 578 -4.35 31.93 9.57
CA ASN A 578 -3.87 30.63 10.03
C ASN A 578 -4.61 29.52 9.26
N HIS A 579 -3.87 28.51 8.80
CA HIS A 579 -4.47 27.40 8.08
C HIS A 579 -5.30 26.52 9.04
N PRO A 580 -6.59 26.17 8.73
CA PRO A 580 -7.45 25.42 9.65
C PRO A 580 -6.89 24.08 10.11
N ILE A 581 -6.16 23.37 9.25
CA ILE A 581 -5.46 22.12 9.60
C ILE A 581 -4.53 22.23 10.82
N ASN A 582 -3.98 23.42 11.10
CA ASN A 582 -3.11 23.63 12.27
C ASN A 582 -3.87 23.46 13.59
N GLU A 583 -5.17 23.77 13.62
CA GLU A 583 -6.06 23.54 14.77
C GLU A 583 -6.20 22.04 15.03
N ILE A 584 -6.49 21.26 13.98
CA ILE A 584 -6.61 19.80 14.06
C ILE A 584 -5.30 19.19 14.56
N ILE A 585 -4.18 19.53 13.93
CA ILE A 585 -2.86 18.96 14.24
C ILE A 585 -2.40 19.32 15.66
N SER A 586 -2.57 20.57 16.08
CA SER A 586 -2.12 21.02 17.41
C SER A 586 -2.97 20.41 18.52
N GLU A 587 -4.30 20.32 18.35
CA GLU A 587 -5.18 19.70 19.35
C GLU A 587 -4.91 18.19 19.48
N LEU A 588 -4.75 17.47 18.36
CA LEU A 588 -4.41 16.05 18.41
C LEU A 588 -3.07 15.81 19.12
N LEU A 589 -2.02 16.57 18.76
CA LEU A 589 -0.71 16.48 19.42
C LEU A 589 -0.78 16.82 20.92
N ARG A 590 -1.64 17.77 21.32
CA ARG A 590 -1.89 18.09 22.73
C ARG A 590 -2.54 16.92 23.47
N TRP A 591 -3.48 16.21 22.84
CA TRP A 591 -4.13 15.03 23.43
C TRP A 591 -3.14 13.86 23.54
N PHE A 592 -2.34 13.60 22.51
CA PHE A 592 -1.31 12.56 22.54
C PHE A 592 -0.23 12.85 23.58
N ARG A 593 0.23 14.09 23.72
CA ARG A 593 1.17 14.48 24.79
C ARG A 593 0.65 14.10 26.17
N ALA A 594 -0.61 14.41 26.46
CA ALA A 594 -1.22 14.05 27.73
C ALA A 594 -1.30 12.53 27.93
N TYR A 595 -1.63 11.79 26.87
CA TYR A 595 -1.66 10.32 26.88
C TYR A 595 -0.29 9.72 27.17
N TYR A 596 0.75 10.13 26.44
CA TYR A 596 2.12 9.64 26.60
C TYR A 596 2.74 10.01 27.95
N ALA A 597 2.41 11.18 28.50
CA ALA A 597 2.91 11.61 29.81
C ALA A 597 2.29 10.82 30.98
N LEU A 598 1.08 10.28 30.82
CA LEU A 598 0.40 9.50 31.87
C LEU A 598 0.70 7.99 31.76
N ASP A 599 0.97 7.47 30.57
CA ASP A 599 1.27 6.04 30.37
C ASP A 599 2.66 5.67 30.95
N THR A 600 3.62 6.61 30.96
CA THR A 600 4.93 6.43 31.62
C THR A 600 4.83 6.28 33.15
N HIS A 601 3.74 6.75 33.76
CA HIS A 601 3.46 6.62 35.20
C HIS A 601 2.57 5.41 35.56
N SER A 602 2.03 4.70 34.57
CA SER A 602 1.01 3.65 34.76
C SER A 602 1.56 2.23 34.84
N GLN A 603 2.89 2.02 34.86
CA GLN A 603 3.49 0.68 35.06
C GLN A 603 3.28 0.08 36.46
N THR A 604 2.49 0.73 37.34
CA THR A 604 2.05 0.17 38.61
C THR A 604 0.57 0.49 38.87
N ARG A 605 -0.36 -0.27 38.28
CA ARG A 605 -1.64 -0.71 38.92
C ARG A 605 -2.52 -1.54 37.98
N GLU A 606 -3.17 -2.54 38.58
CA GLU A 606 -4.09 -3.51 37.98
C GLU A 606 -5.35 -2.87 37.35
N PRO A 607 -6.07 -3.60 36.46
CA PRO A 607 -7.21 -3.06 35.72
C PRO A 607 -8.43 -2.87 36.63
N GLN A 608 -9.06 -1.70 36.57
CA GLN A 608 -10.42 -1.49 37.05
C GLN A 608 -11.37 -1.38 35.86
N GLU A 609 -12.46 -2.14 35.95
CA GLU A 609 -13.63 -2.08 35.07
C GLU A 609 -14.32 -0.71 35.21
N GLU A 610 -14.58 -0.02 34.11
CA GLU A 610 -15.46 1.16 34.11
C GLU A 610 -16.60 1.01 33.09
N ASN A 611 -17.80 1.31 33.61
CA ASN A 611 -19.11 1.13 32.99
C ASN A 611 -19.35 2.08 31.80
N VAL A 612 -20.01 1.54 30.78
CA VAL A 612 -20.48 2.26 29.59
C VAL A 612 -21.80 2.99 29.92
N SER A 613 -21.78 4.32 29.93
CA SER A 613 -23.01 5.14 30.00
C SER A 613 -23.61 5.39 28.62
N ASN A 614 -24.95 5.40 28.56
CA ASN A 614 -25.82 5.44 27.38
C ASN A 614 -25.43 6.43 26.26
N GLU A 615 -24.97 5.89 25.12
CA GLU A 615 -24.72 6.60 23.85
C GLU A 615 -25.80 6.31 22.78
N SER A 616 -27.09 6.46 23.09
CA SER A 616 -28.15 6.23 22.09
C SER A 616 -28.27 7.40 21.10
N ASP A 617 -28.04 8.64 21.53
CA ASP A 617 -28.61 9.80 20.82
C ASP A 617 -27.62 10.53 19.89
N VAL A 618 -26.32 10.57 20.19
CA VAL A 618 -25.34 11.38 19.44
C VAL A 618 -24.96 10.77 18.08
N LEU A 619 -25.02 9.44 17.96
CA LEU A 619 -24.48 8.72 16.79
C LEU A 619 -25.53 8.43 15.72
N GLN A 620 -26.84 8.45 16.03
CA GLN A 620 -27.87 8.08 15.05
C GLN A 620 -28.19 9.18 14.05
N ASN A 621 -27.91 10.45 14.36
CA ASN A 621 -28.44 11.58 13.60
C ASN A 621 -27.40 12.65 13.19
N LEU A 622 -26.24 12.26 12.64
CA LEU A 622 -25.27 13.24 12.10
C LEU A 622 -25.71 13.92 10.78
N GLU A 623 -26.83 13.49 10.17
CA GLU A 623 -27.51 14.24 9.09
C GLU A 623 -28.65 15.16 9.60
N GLU A 624 -29.12 15.00 10.85
CA GLU A 624 -30.12 15.87 11.50
C GLU A 624 -29.51 16.83 12.54
N PHE A 625 -28.27 16.60 13.00
CA PHE A 625 -27.46 17.50 13.85
C PHE A 625 -26.96 18.76 13.10
N PHE A 626 -27.71 19.20 12.08
CA PHE A 626 -27.43 20.42 11.33
C PHE A 626 -28.15 21.65 11.88
N ASP A 627 -29.06 21.51 12.86
CA ASP A 627 -29.91 22.62 13.35
C ASP A 627 -30.08 22.79 14.88
N GLU A 628 -29.34 22.09 15.76
CA GLU A 628 -29.44 22.32 17.21
C GLU A 628 -28.19 23.00 17.80
N GLU A 629 -28.47 24.10 18.51
CA GLU A 629 -27.51 24.88 19.30
C GLU A 629 -26.84 24.00 20.37
N VAL A 630 -25.57 24.31 20.64
CA VAL A 630 -24.77 23.63 21.65
C VAL A 630 -25.25 24.06 23.03
N ASP A 631 -25.83 23.13 23.80
CA ASP A 631 -26.05 23.34 25.23
C ASP A 631 -24.71 23.38 25.97
N ASP A 632 -24.58 24.45 26.76
CA ASP A 632 -23.45 24.78 27.63
C ASP A 632 -23.54 23.91 28.89
N GLU A 633 -22.63 22.95 29.06
CA GLU A 633 -22.54 22.19 30.31
C GLU A 633 -21.97 23.10 31.40
N SER A 634 -22.84 23.53 32.31
CA SER A 634 -22.54 24.37 33.47
C SER A 634 -21.45 23.77 34.36
N GLU A 635 -20.39 24.56 34.58
CA GLU A 635 -19.36 24.30 35.60
C GLU A 635 -19.99 24.32 37.01
N SER A 636 -19.93 23.18 37.71
CA SER A 636 -20.14 23.13 39.15
C SER A 636 -18.89 23.67 39.84
N GLY A 637 -19.08 24.72 40.65
CA GLY A 637 -18.01 25.42 41.35
C GLY A 637 -17.28 24.55 42.37
N ASP A 638 -15.99 24.39 42.15
CA ASP A 638 -14.98 24.10 43.17
C ASP A 638 -13.87 25.16 43.07
N ASP A 639 -13.28 25.51 44.21
CA ASP A 639 -12.32 26.62 44.37
C ASP A 639 -11.15 26.59 43.36
N PRO A 640 -10.61 27.74 42.93
CA PRO A 640 -9.54 27.79 41.94
C PRO A 640 -8.25 27.20 42.51
N LEU A 641 -7.83 26.04 42.00
CA LEU A 641 -6.50 25.51 42.18
C LEU A 641 -5.48 26.36 41.39
N ASP A 642 -4.29 26.53 41.97
CA ASP A 642 -3.15 27.22 41.34
C ASP A 642 -2.80 26.54 39.99
N PRO A 643 -2.88 27.25 38.85
CA PRO A 643 -2.69 26.68 37.52
C PRO A 643 -1.27 26.11 37.27
N ASP A 644 -0.28 26.45 38.10
CA ASP A 644 1.09 25.95 37.99
C ASP A 644 1.40 24.77 38.94
N SER A 645 0.42 24.25 39.68
CA SER A 645 0.60 23.09 40.55
C SER A 645 0.75 21.77 39.75
N PRO A 646 1.67 20.86 40.12
CA PRO A 646 1.79 19.53 39.51
C PRO A 646 0.49 18.72 39.49
N MET A 647 -0.41 18.99 40.44
CA MET A 647 -1.72 18.34 40.54
C MET A 647 -2.70 18.85 39.48
N ALA A 648 -2.73 20.17 39.23
CA ALA A 648 -3.55 20.79 38.19
C ALA A 648 -3.13 20.34 36.78
N GLN A 649 -1.82 20.20 36.56
CA GLN A 649 -1.26 19.66 35.31
C GLN A 649 -1.65 18.17 35.10
N SER A 650 -1.67 17.37 36.17
CA SER A 650 -2.11 15.97 36.11
C SER A 650 -3.61 15.85 35.79
N GLU A 651 -4.46 16.70 36.39
CA GLU A 651 -5.90 16.73 36.09
C GLU A 651 -6.20 17.17 34.65
N GLU A 652 -5.51 18.19 34.14
CA GLU A 652 -5.63 18.61 32.74
C GLU A 652 -5.25 17.46 31.80
N TYR A 653 -4.14 16.77 32.09
CA TYR A 653 -3.70 15.65 31.26
C TYR A 653 -4.69 14.49 31.30
N ASN A 654 -5.32 14.23 32.45
CA ASN A 654 -6.39 13.23 32.53
C ASN A 654 -7.61 13.64 31.68
N LYS A 655 -8.03 14.90 31.71
CA LYS A 655 -9.13 15.42 30.86
C LYS A 655 -8.80 15.27 29.37
N LEU A 656 -7.58 15.61 28.96
CA LEU A 656 -7.14 15.50 27.56
C LEU A 656 -7.01 14.04 27.11
N ARG A 657 -6.45 13.16 27.96
CA ARG A 657 -6.35 11.72 27.69
C ARG A 657 -7.72 11.08 27.47
N LYS A 658 -8.73 11.45 28.25
CA LYS A 658 -10.11 10.93 28.09
C LYS A 658 -10.68 11.18 26.69
N LYS A 659 -10.25 12.24 26.00
CA LYS A 659 -10.66 12.52 24.61
C LYS A 659 -10.22 11.45 23.61
N LEU A 660 -9.20 10.64 23.94
CA LEU A 660 -8.69 9.55 23.09
C LEU A 660 -9.32 8.18 23.43
N GLN A 661 -10.21 8.10 24.42
CA GLN A 661 -10.87 6.84 24.80
C GLN A 661 -12.01 6.45 23.84
N THR A 662 -12.54 7.42 23.07
CA THR A 662 -13.60 7.22 22.07
C THR A 662 -13.35 8.07 20.82
N HIS A 663 -14.12 7.83 19.76
CA HIS A 663 -14.05 8.64 18.53
C HIS A 663 -14.71 10.01 18.65
N THR A 664 -15.49 10.26 19.70
CA THR A 664 -16.37 11.43 19.80
C THR A 664 -15.61 12.75 19.73
N ALA A 665 -14.50 12.87 20.47
CA ALA A 665 -13.74 14.12 20.51
C ALA A 665 -13.05 14.42 19.17
N ILE A 666 -12.43 13.41 18.53
CA ILE A 666 -11.76 13.59 17.24
C ILE A 666 -12.77 13.92 16.12
N LEU A 667 -13.93 13.26 16.11
CA LEU A 667 -14.98 13.57 15.16
C LEU A 667 -15.49 15.00 15.34
N LYS A 668 -15.77 15.42 16.59
CA LYS A 668 -16.16 16.80 16.91
C LYS A 668 -15.10 17.81 16.45
N LEU A 669 -13.82 17.53 16.67
CA LEU A 669 -12.71 18.38 16.21
C LEU A 669 -12.74 18.54 14.68
N PHE A 670 -12.78 17.44 13.92
CA PHE A 670 -12.83 17.50 12.46
C PHE A 670 -14.08 18.22 11.96
N TYR A 671 -15.27 17.88 12.47
CA TYR A 671 -16.52 18.50 12.02
C TYR A 671 -16.58 19.99 12.34
N ASN A 672 -16.18 20.41 13.54
CA ASN A 672 -16.17 21.81 13.92
C ASN A 672 -15.18 22.60 13.05
N THR A 673 -13.98 22.09 12.81
CA THR A 673 -13.01 22.77 11.93
C THR A 673 -13.52 22.83 10.48
N LEU A 674 -14.12 21.76 9.96
CA LEU A 674 -14.69 21.75 8.61
C LEU A 674 -15.87 22.71 8.45
N LYS A 675 -16.77 22.81 9.45
CA LYS A 675 -17.99 23.64 9.38
C LYS A 675 -17.74 25.11 9.72
N LEU A 676 -16.89 25.39 10.70
CA LEU A 676 -16.79 26.73 11.32
C LEU A 676 -15.60 27.56 10.81
N ARG A 677 -14.60 26.95 10.17
CA ARG A 677 -13.42 27.66 9.67
C ARG A 677 -13.51 27.92 8.17
N ALA A 678 -12.90 29.01 7.75
CA ALA A 678 -12.68 29.28 6.33
C ALA A 678 -11.48 28.46 5.83
N TRP A 679 -11.68 27.71 4.75
CA TRP A 679 -10.62 26.91 4.13
C TRP A 679 -10.07 27.59 2.88
N PRO A 680 -8.76 27.52 2.62
CA PRO A 680 -8.20 28.06 1.41
C PRO A 680 -8.67 27.26 0.19
N PRO A 681 -9.13 27.94 -0.87
CA PRO A 681 -9.39 27.27 -2.14
C PRO A 681 -8.06 26.92 -2.79
N ASN A 682 -7.97 25.73 -3.38
CA ASN A 682 -6.86 25.30 -4.23
C ASN A 682 -5.47 25.35 -3.56
N ASP A 683 -5.36 24.93 -2.30
CA ASP A 683 -4.13 24.87 -1.52
C ASP A 683 -3.35 23.56 -1.65
N LYS A 684 -3.80 22.59 -2.45
CA LYS A 684 -2.99 21.44 -2.84
C LYS A 684 -1.89 21.88 -3.78
N GLY A 685 -0.66 21.86 -3.29
CA GLY A 685 0.54 22.04 -4.10
C GLY A 685 1.00 20.75 -4.80
N PRO A 686 2.10 20.82 -5.58
CA PRO A 686 2.73 19.62 -6.12
C PRO A 686 3.19 18.70 -4.98
N ASP A 687 3.31 17.40 -5.27
CA ASP A 687 3.88 16.44 -4.31
C ASP A 687 5.36 16.80 -4.06
N LYS A 688 5.68 17.16 -2.82
CA LYS A 688 7.04 17.51 -2.38
C LYS A 688 7.90 16.29 -2.03
N LYS A 689 7.36 15.08 -2.11
CA LYS A 689 8.11 13.84 -1.91
C LYS A 689 9.08 13.62 -3.06
N PRO A 690 10.40 13.44 -2.82
CA PRO A 690 11.37 13.24 -3.89
C PRO A 690 11.12 11.95 -4.68
N GLU A 691 11.15 12.04 -6.01
CA GLU A 691 11.10 10.87 -6.89
C GLU A 691 12.30 9.94 -6.60
N GLY A 692 12.01 8.69 -6.19
CA GLY A 692 13.03 7.69 -5.81
C GLY A 692 13.50 7.71 -4.35
N GLY A 693 12.85 8.51 -3.50
CA GLY A 693 13.11 8.62 -2.06
C GLY A 693 14.34 9.47 -1.72
N PHE A 694 14.53 9.78 -0.44
CA PHE A 694 15.64 10.64 0.00
C PHE A 694 16.99 9.91 -0.09
N ALA A 695 17.98 10.57 -0.70
CA ALA A 695 19.37 10.11 -0.75
C ALA A 695 20.27 11.22 -0.20
N LEU A 696 21.09 10.90 0.80
CA LEU A 696 22.04 11.86 1.38
C LEU A 696 23.04 12.36 0.32
N PRO A 697 23.39 13.66 0.31
CA PRO A 697 24.45 14.18 -0.55
C PRO A 697 25.77 13.45 -0.30
N LYS A 698 26.40 12.96 -1.38
CA LYS A 698 27.67 12.21 -1.32
C LYS A 698 28.86 13.02 -0.75
N SER A 699 28.71 14.33 -0.60
CA SER A 699 29.79 15.26 -0.22
C SER A 699 29.91 15.53 1.29
N ALA A 700 29.09 14.92 2.15
CA ALA A 700 29.00 15.28 3.57
C ALA A 700 29.44 14.19 4.57
N VAL A 701 30.27 13.22 4.17
CA VAL A 701 30.77 12.18 5.09
C VAL A 701 32.31 12.10 5.04
N PRO A 702 33.03 12.38 6.14
CA PRO A 702 34.43 11.98 6.29
C PRO A 702 34.54 10.47 6.12
N SER A 703 35.52 10.00 5.36
CA SER A 703 35.64 8.66 4.77
C SER A 703 35.70 7.45 5.72
N ASP A 704 35.40 7.58 7.01
CA ASP A 704 35.59 6.54 8.02
C ASP A 704 34.35 6.17 8.86
N SER A 705 33.13 6.29 8.32
CA SER A 705 31.99 5.60 8.94
C SER A 705 31.11 4.89 7.91
N MET A 706 31.12 3.56 7.95
CA MET A 706 30.13 2.71 7.29
C MET A 706 28.76 2.92 7.94
N ARG A 707 27.99 3.92 7.46
CA ARG A 707 26.54 3.94 7.69
C ARG A 707 25.85 3.20 6.54
N THR A 708 25.26 2.06 6.88
CA THR A 708 24.40 1.27 5.99
C THR A 708 23.09 2.03 5.74
N SER A 709 22.99 2.74 4.61
CA SER A 709 21.72 3.26 4.12
C SER A 709 20.84 2.08 3.69
N SER A 710 19.80 1.79 4.47
CA SER A 710 18.77 0.80 4.12
C SER A 710 17.54 1.55 3.65
N LYS A 711 17.28 1.54 2.33
CA LYS A 711 15.99 1.97 1.80
C LYS A 711 14.97 0.88 2.13
N ARG A 712 14.13 1.09 3.15
CA ARG A 712 12.81 0.42 3.21
C ARG A 712 11.93 1.05 2.13
N ARG A 713 11.16 0.24 1.40
CA ARG A 713 10.36 0.70 0.25
C ARG A 713 9.22 1.60 0.74
N SER A 714 9.02 2.69 0.01
CA SER A 714 7.83 3.55 0.08
C SER A 714 6.69 2.87 -0.69
N MET A 715 5.46 3.00 -0.20
CA MET A 715 4.27 2.34 -0.73
C MET A 715 3.83 2.86 -2.13
N ASP A 716 4.30 4.04 -2.55
CA ASP A 716 3.78 4.75 -3.74
C ASP A 716 4.66 4.64 -5.00
N ASP A 717 5.44 3.58 -5.18
CA ASP A 717 6.14 3.36 -6.46
C ASP A 717 5.11 3.00 -7.56
N ILE A 718 4.41 4.01 -8.10
CA ILE A 718 3.54 3.92 -9.28
C ILE A 718 4.42 3.55 -10.50
N PRO A 719 3.96 2.68 -11.43
CA PRO A 719 4.80 2.18 -12.51
C PRO A 719 5.07 3.28 -13.55
N GLY A 720 6.26 3.87 -13.49
CA GLY A 720 6.74 4.86 -14.46
C GLY A 720 8.20 5.29 -14.25
N GLY A 721 8.71 5.18 -13.02
CA GLY A 721 10.12 5.41 -12.71
C GLY A 721 10.99 4.16 -12.89
N ASN A 722 12.23 4.34 -13.36
CA ASN A 722 13.20 3.25 -13.54
C ASN A 722 13.33 2.34 -12.31
N PRO A 723 13.41 1.00 -12.47
CA PRO A 723 13.58 0.09 -11.34
C PRO A 723 14.92 0.36 -10.65
N PRO A 724 14.95 0.69 -9.35
CA PRO A 724 16.19 0.72 -8.59
C PRO A 724 16.64 -0.70 -8.25
N ARG A 725 17.97 -0.89 -8.19
CA ARG A 725 18.65 -2.16 -7.87
C ARG A 725 18.18 -2.74 -6.53
N PRO A 726 18.16 -4.08 -6.39
CA PRO A 726 17.80 -4.72 -5.12
C PRO A 726 18.81 -4.32 -4.03
N THR A 727 18.34 -3.72 -2.94
CA THR A 727 19.18 -3.44 -1.76
C THR A 727 18.77 -4.29 -0.56
N LYS A 728 19.81 -4.87 0.02
CA LYS A 728 19.91 -5.73 1.22
C LYS A 728 18.96 -5.30 2.36
N ARG A 729 18.12 -6.22 2.86
CA ARG A 729 18.03 -6.65 4.29
C ARG A 729 16.82 -7.56 4.59
N SER A 730 17.11 -8.77 5.09
CA SER A 730 16.89 -9.29 6.47
C SER A 730 15.62 -8.81 7.21
N ARG A 731 14.81 -9.64 7.90
CA ARG A 731 14.82 -11.06 8.31
C ARG A 731 13.42 -11.40 8.89
N VAL A 732 13.15 -12.71 8.98
CA VAL A 732 12.34 -13.51 9.96
C VAL A 732 11.55 -12.73 11.00
#